data_AF-A0AAU7CJP4-F1
#
_entry.id   AF-A0AAU7CJP4-F1
#
_cell.length_a   1.000
_cell.length_b   1.000
_cell.length_c   1.000
_cell.angle_alpha   90.00
_cell.angle_beta   90.00
_cell.angle_gamma   90.00
#
_symmetry.space_group_name_H-M   'P 1'
#
loop_
_entity.id
_entity.type
_entity.pdbx_description
1 polymer ?
#
loop_
_entity_poly.entity_id
_entity_poly.type
_entity_poly.pdbx_seq_one_letter_code
_entity_poly.pdbx_strand_id
1 'polypeptide(L)'
;MMSIRDAIRFKSAFSSRMKRSKRRASVHSRVCGIEVLEDRQLLSTFTVSNLNQAGVGSLRRAILESNAQPGPDSIDFQVSGTIRVGRTSLPAITDTVALDGSTAPSFAGSPVVTVNFQGTKGLRFENGADGSLLKSLSLVKAGDAGVTLRASRVTVEGNYIGLLADGKTAAGNRGDGIRIDASSRDNLIGNSDPVTSVSYYDASAVSIQPVSAWQGIRPADTSDQYLMVGTSGLNGLLYEGPISGTGGASYLVNYPGATSTSVYGPDNLQGDRLRLVGSYKTGNDTVQGFLFEGTTAELSQSGNYRTIDYPGAKFTYVHSTMGGLAVGNADGPVANLPIGTGHAFLYDVAQNTLLPDIVYPGSTSTTAYGIWHNGLTSYTIVGGYSTLLNASGDVSNGFMVDYDSATGKYTNWTSFAYPNGPIGRDFITHFEGISSTESGVYTLNADSVQAGSANPAQGSWVTVRRNPDRSFGPAVWVDLNYPGVDPSISSSNSVAGNQVVGLVIGASGTSSFQATVNTGFQLSNVISGNRGNGIGIYGSHDNQIAMNQIGTDATGTLRRGNAKNGILVTQGAARNLIGGQATGGNDPTANVFVRPPQGNLISGNQGNGVLINKGATQNILSGNFVGTDASGNAALGNRLDGVAIENANGNQLIGCTLQQSPFVFYNVLSGNGGNGLRITNSNDTTVQANFMGVGANNATIVANGGNGLLVSGTSNNTQVGGVIPLGNVISGNNRNGIEVRDKASGFISFNTFAGIYAFGDAAANRLNGILITSSGGNNLIRTCIVSGNLGNGIELGGQATGVQVIDTAVGTNTSIQTSIPNQGSGIKISGNAHGNAIGGFKPSVEPQVTISSNRRYGIEFTGKANNNEVFHTYIGTNFNDTANLGNNLGGILLGAGTSSNTIGGRATALQNKILNSLGNGVTIQCSQGNAVLGNEISTNLGYGVFASGFCYGTVVAGNTITSNAKGNVNLTNAVGVEFIP
;
A
#
# COMPACT_ATOMS: atom_id res chain seq x y z
N MET A 1 -19.81 39.30 11.25
CA MET A 1 -19.46 40.57 11.95
C MET A 1 -18.12 40.40 12.66
N MET A 2 -17.52 41.50 13.14
CA MET A 2 -16.16 41.51 13.70
C MET A 2 -16.02 40.78 15.05
N SER A 3 -14.87 40.10 15.17
CA SER A 3 -13.95 40.09 16.33
C SER A 3 -14.21 41.09 17.47
N ILE A 4 -13.94 40.64 18.70
CA ILE A 4 -13.30 41.43 19.77
C ILE A 4 -12.19 40.58 20.44
N ARG A 5 -11.11 41.24 20.88
CA ARG A 5 -9.98 40.69 21.67
C ARG A 5 -9.85 41.49 22.98
N ASP A 6 -9.34 40.86 24.04
CA ASP A 6 -8.43 41.42 25.08
C ASP A 6 -8.39 40.54 26.34
N ALA A 7 -7.36 40.52 27.22
CA ALA A 7 -5.98 41.04 27.12
C ALA A 7 -4.96 39.93 27.55
N ILE A 8 -4.06 39.96 28.55
CA ILE A 8 -3.58 40.87 29.62
C ILE A 8 -2.02 40.79 29.69
N ARG A 9 -1.33 41.77 30.31
CA ARG A 9 0.14 41.82 30.50
C ARG A 9 0.57 41.41 31.93
N PHE A 10 1.85 41.05 32.16
CA PHE A 10 2.69 41.63 33.24
C PHE A 10 4.22 41.38 33.00
N LYS A 11 5.11 41.85 33.89
CA LYS A 11 6.55 42.11 33.62
C LYS A 11 7.56 41.37 34.54
N SER A 12 8.75 41.10 33.98
CA SER A 12 10.11 41.07 34.62
C SER A 12 10.45 39.88 35.55
N ALA A 13 11.70 39.63 36.00
CA ALA A 13 12.95 40.41 35.94
C ALA A 13 14.26 39.58 36.03
N PHE A 14 15.38 40.09 35.47
CA PHE A 14 16.80 39.63 35.61
C PHE A 14 17.14 38.16 35.21
N SER A 15 18.40 37.70 35.11
CA SER A 15 19.62 38.23 34.44
C SER A 15 20.80 37.23 34.54
N SER A 16 21.51 36.90 33.45
CA SER A 16 22.99 37.07 33.35
C SER A 16 23.66 36.44 32.11
N ARG A 17 24.74 37.12 31.66
CA ARG A 17 25.92 36.65 30.89
C ARG A 17 25.76 35.65 29.71
N MET A 18 26.07 36.16 28.52
CA MET A 18 26.99 35.48 27.59
C MET A 18 28.00 36.50 27.03
N LYS A 19 29.25 36.08 26.75
CA LYS A 19 30.36 37.00 26.37
C LYS A 19 30.33 37.35 24.88
N ARG A 20 30.59 38.62 24.56
CA ARG A 20 30.76 39.14 23.19
C ARG A 20 32.23 39.09 22.78
N SER A 21 32.52 38.62 21.57
CA SER A 21 33.82 38.80 20.90
C SER A 21 33.60 39.58 19.59
N LYS A 22 34.54 40.47 19.23
CA LYS A 22 34.49 41.26 17.99
C LYS A 22 35.48 40.67 16.97
N ARG A 23 35.03 40.38 15.75
CA ARG A 23 35.93 40.29 14.58
C ARG A 23 35.86 41.58 13.77
N ARG A 24 37.01 42.01 13.24
CA ARG A 24 37.13 43.11 12.27
C ARG A 24 36.75 42.60 10.87
N ALA A 25 36.35 43.51 9.99
CA ALA A 25 36.26 43.23 8.56
C ALA A 25 37.66 43.03 7.95
N SER A 26 37.76 42.19 6.93
CA SER A 26 38.95 42.01 6.09
C SER A 26 38.54 42.00 4.61
N VAL A 27 39.13 42.90 3.85
CA VAL A 27 38.91 43.03 2.39
C VAL A 27 39.25 41.71 1.72
N HIS A 28 38.35 41.18 0.89
CA HIS A 28 38.64 40.05 0.02
C HIS A 28 39.18 40.56 -1.31
N SER A 29 40.42 40.20 -1.62
CA SER A 29 40.99 40.32 -2.97
C SER A 29 40.24 39.40 -3.94
N ARG A 30 40.07 39.83 -5.19
CA ARG A 30 39.58 38.96 -6.26
C ARG A 30 40.59 37.84 -6.51
N VAL A 31 40.35 36.66 -5.95
CA VAL A 31 40.94 35.41 -6.43
C VAL A 31 40.06 34.93 -7.57
N CYS A 32 40.65 34.58 -8.71
CA CYS A 32 39.90 33.94 -9.79
C CYS A 32 39.50 32.53 -9.30
N GLY A 33 38.20 32.25 -9.23
CA GLY A 33 37.72 30.92 -8.92
C GLY A 33 38.03 29.99 -10.09
N ILE A 34 39.03 29.12 -9.92
CA ILE A 34 39.04 27.86 -10.65
C ILE A 34 37.89 27.06 -10.04
N GLU A 35 36.81 26.88 -10.80
CA GLU A 35 35.85 25.83 -10.48
C GLU A 35 36.60 24.50 -10.56
N VAL A 36 36.54 23.73 -9.47
CA VAL A 36 36.96 22.33 -9.52
C VAL A 36 35.88 21.64 -10.36
N LEU A 37 36.20 21.40 -11.63
CA LEU A 37 35.44 20.50 -12.48
C LEU A 37 35.25 19.19 -11.72
N GLU A 38 33.99 18.79 -11.56
CA GLU A 38 33.63 17.48 -11.04
C GLU A 38 34.34 16.37 -11.85
N ASP A 39 34.89 15.38 -11.14
CA ASP A 39 35.72 14.34 -11.76
C ASP A 39 34.90 13.57 -12.80
N ARG A 40 35.20 13.81 -14.09
CA ARG A 40 34.67 13.04 -15.22
C ARG A 40 35.32 11.65 -15.27
N GLN A 41 35.05 10.82 -14.26
CA GLN A 41 35.39 9.40 -14.29
C GLN A 41 34.55 8.72 -15.37
N LEU A 42 35.22 8.24 -16.42
CA LEU A 42 34.60 7.39 -17.42
C LEU A 42 34.37 6.01 -16.78
N LEU A 43 33.13 5.53 -16.80
CA LEU A 43 32.80 4.15 -16.41
C LEU A 43 33.66 3.18 -17.24
N SER A 44 34.42 2.29 -16.59
CA SER A 44 35.17 1.26 -17.33
C SER A 44 34.31 0.00 -17.49
N THR A 45 34.02 -0.36 -18.74
CA THR A 45 33.22 -1.54 -19.07
C THR A 45 34.11 -2.74 -19.36
N PHE A 46 33.96 -3.80 -18.57
CA PHE A 46 34.64 -5.08 -18.75
C PHE A 46 33.67 -6.15 -19.26
N THR A 47 34.08 -6.96 -20.24
CA THR A 47 33.16 -7.85 -20.97
C THR A 47 33.36 -9.33 -20.68
N VAL A 48 32.28 -10.00 -20.29
CA VAL A 48 32.18 -11.46 -20.24
C VAL A 48 31.73 -11.99 -21.60
N SER A 49 32.68 -12.35 -22.45
CA SER A 49 32.46 -12.85 -23.81
C SER A 49 32.51 -14.39 -23.93
N ASN A 50 32.74 -15.12 -22.83
CA ASN A 50 32.67 -16.58 -22.82
C ASN A 50 32.33 -17.19 -21.44
N LEU A 51 31.78 -18.41 -21.46
CA LEU A 51 31.33 -19.13 -20.26
C LEU A 51 32.43 -19.89 -19.50
N ASN A 52 33.71 -19.64 -19.81
CA ASN A 52 34.83 -20.38 -19.23
C ASN A 52 35.05 -20.07 -17.74
N GLN A 53 35.64 -21.03 -17.02
CA GLN A 53 35.93 -20.90 -15.58
C GLN A 53 36.99 -19.83 -15.24
N ALA A 54 37.84 -19.47 -16.21
CA ALA A 54 38.97 -18.56 -16.09
C ALA A 54 39.48 -18.18 -17.51
N GLY A 55 40.39 -17.21 -17.58
CA GLY A 55 40.98 -16.72 -18.85
C GLY A 55 40.33 -15.43 -19.35
N VAL A 56 40.86 -14.90 -20.47
CA VAL A 56 40.35 -13.67 -21.11
C VAL A 56 38.86 -13.84 -21.48
N GLY A 57 38.06 -12.79 -21.25
CA GLY A 57 36.62 -12.80 -21.52
C GLY A 57 35.76 -13.65 -20.57
N SER A 58 36.34 -14.20 -19.49
CA SER A 58 35.57 -14.88 -18.44
C SER A 58 35.20 -13.92 -17.30
N LEU A 59 34.07 -14.17 -16.63
CA LEU A 59 33.63 -13.41 -15.44
C LEU A 59 34.71 -13.31 -14.35
N ARG A 60 35.52 -14.36 -14.20
CA ARG A 60 36.67 -14.34 -13.27
C ARG A 60 37.69 -13.26 -13.63
N ARG A 61 37.93 -13.03 -14.92
CA ARG A 61 38.90 -12.04 -15.41
C ARG A 61 38.31 -10.63 -15.34
N ALA A 62 37.07 -10.42 -15.75
CA ALA A 62 36.37 -9.13 -15.62
C ALA A 62 36.39 -8.61 -14.17
N ILE A 63 36.07 -9.46 -13.17
CA ILE A 63 36.16 -9.07 -11.75
C ILE A 63 37.60 -8.72 -11.33
N LEU A 64 38.62 -9.40 -11.85
CA LEU A 64 40.03 -9.08 -11.57
C LEU A 64 40.54 -7.82 -12.28
N GLU A 65 39.88 -7.40 -13.36
CA GLU A 65 40.20 -6.16 -14.09
C GLU A 65 39.54 -4.97 -13.42
N SER A 66 38.25 -5.10 -13.08
CA SER A 66 37.50 -4.09 -12.29
C SER A 66 38.15 -3.82 -10.92
N ASN A 67 38.44 -4.85 -10.12
CA ASN A 67 39.15 -4.70 -8.85
C ASN A 67 40.57 -4.06 -8.95
N ALA A 68 41.11 -3.89 -10.16
CA ALA A 68 42.40 -3.27 -10.42
C ALA A 68 42.28 -1.87 -11.08
N GLN A 69 41.07 -1.43 -11.39
CA GLN A 69 40.74 -0.15 -12.01
C GLN A 69 39.97 0.71 -10.99
N PRO A 70 40.57 1.75 -10.40
CA PRO A 70 39.91 2.54 -9.38
C PRO A 70 38.66 3.27 -9.90
N GLY A 71 37.54 3.13 -9.18
CA GLY A 71 36.29 3.86 -9.40
C GLY A 71 35.11 2.99 -9.90
N PRO A 72 33.98 3.62 -10.25
CA PRO A 72 32.78 2.89 -10.70
C PRO A 72 32.95 2.20 -12.05
N ASP A 73 32.71 0.89 -12.08
CA ASP A 73 32.84 0.03 -13.26
C ASP A 73 31.52 -0.63 -13.71
N SER A 74 31.50 -1.19 -14.92
CA SER A 74 30.48 -2.14 -15.36
C SER A 74 31.08 -3.48 -15.80
N ILE A 75 30.38 -4.58 -15.52
CA ILE A 75 30.68 -5.93 -16.00
C ILE A 75 29.48 -6.43 -16.82
N ASP A 76 29.65 -6.36 -18.13
CA ASP A 76 28.64 -6.66 -19.15
C ASP A 76 28.82 -8.10 -19.68
N PHE A 77 27.73 -8.74 -20.08
CA PHE A 77 27.70 -10.11 -20.57
C PHE A 77 27.34 -10.13 -22.06
N GLN A 78 28.23 -10.66 -22.90
CA GLN A 78 27.95 -10.91 -24.33
C GLN A 78 27.55 -12.37 -24.62
N VAL A 79 27.37 -13.18 -23.56
CA VAL A 79 26.99 -14.60 -23.67
C VAL A 79 25.96 -15.01 -22.63
N SER A 80 25.03 -15.88 -23.05
CA SER A 80 23.99 -16.45 -22.20
C SER A 80 24.23 -17.95 -21.94
N GLY A 81 23.67 -18.48 -20.85
CA GLY A 81 23.89 -19.86 -20.41
C GLY A 81 24.62 -19.98 -19.07
N THR A 82 25.24 -21.13 -18.80
CA THR A 82 25.82 -21.45 -17.48
C THR A 82 27.34 -21.27 -17.42
N ILE A 83 27.78 -20.23 -16.70
CA ILE A 83 29.18 -20.06 -16.28
C ILE A 83 29.49 -21.08 -15.18
N ARG A 84 30.56 -21.85 -15.36
CA ARG A 84 30.97 -22.92 -14.43
C ARG A 84 32.25 -22.50 -13.71
N VAL A 85 32.13 -22.05 -12.46
CA VAL A 85 33.20 -21.37 -11.70
C VAL A 85 34.46 -22.22 -11.47
N GLY A 86 34.33 -23.56 -11.42
CA GLY A 86 35.45 -24.49 -11.26
C GLY A 86 35.68 -24.91 -9.80
N ARG A 87 36.93 -25.21 -9.44
CA ARG A 87 37.33 -25.63 -8.08
C ARG A 87 37.75 -24.48 -7.16
N THR A 88 38.01 -23.29 -7.70
CA THR A 88 38.37 -22.09 -6.95
C THR A 88 37.22 -21.09 -6.99
N SER A 89 36.89 -20.46 -5.86
CA SER A 89 35.86 -19.41 -5.82
C SER A 89 36.19 -18.27 -6.79
N LEU A 90 35.19 -17.50 -7.22
CA LEU A 90 35.44 -16.21 -7.85
C LEU A 90 36.22 -15.28 -6.88
N PRO A 91 36.91 -14.24 -7.39
CA PRO A 91 37.50 -13.22 -6.54
C PRO A 91 36.45 -12.57 -5.61
N ALA A 92 36.90 -11.91 -4.56
CA ALA A 92 36.06 -10.88 -3.94
C ALA A 92 35.86 -9.74 -4.94
N ILE A 93 34.75 -9.03 -4.85
CA ILE A 93 34.59 -7.70 -5.43
C ILE A 93 35.05 -6.69 -4.36
N THR A 94 35.94 -5.78 -4.73
CA THR A 94 36.63 -4.85 -3.82
C THR A 94 36.62 -3.38 -4.28
N ASP A 95 36.02 -3.07 -5.43
CA ASP A 95 35.70 -1.71 -5.87
C ASP A 95 34.24 -1.63 -6.34
N THR A 96 33.71 -0.42 -6.56
CA THR A 96 32.31 -0.16 -6.95
C THR A 96 32.04 -0.66 -8.36
N VAL A 97 31.12 -1.61 -8.54
CA VAL A 97 30.86 -2.20 -9.88
C VAL A 97 29.40 -2.60 -10.09
N ALA A 98 28.92 -2.44 -11.33
CA ALA A 98 27.66 -3.00 -11.79
C ALA A 98 27.87 -4.34 -12.50
N LEU A 99 27.40 -5.45 -11.91
CA LEU A 99 27.30 -6.76 -12.57
C LEU A 99 25.90 -6.89 -13.19
N ASP A 100 25.74 -6.53 -14.47
CA ASP A 100 24.43 -6.51 -15.13
C ASP A 100 24.22 -7.67 -16.13
N GLY A 101 23.59 -8.75 -15.65
CA GLY A 101 23.18 -9.89 -16.45
C GLY A 101 22.05 -9.64 -17.46
N SER A 102 21.45 -8.44 -17.50
CA SER A 102 20.44 -8.07 -18.50
C SER A 102 21.04 -7.58 -19.82
N THR A 103 22.33 -7.28 -19.85
CA THR A 103 23.11 -7.05 -21.08
C THR A 103 23.25 -8.30 -21.96
N ALA A 104 22.96 -9.48 -21.41
CA ALA A 104 23.16 -10.77 -22.05
C ALA A 104 22.18 -11.05 -23.21
N PRO A 105 22.64 -11.66 -24.34
CA PRO A 105 21.78 -11.96 -25.48
C PRO A 105 20.53 -12.79 -25.11
N SER A 106 19.39 -12.40 -25.67
CA SER A 106 18.07 -12.99 -25.38
C SER A 106 17.55 -12.78 -23.95
N PHE A 107 18.10 -11.84 -23.17
CA PHE A 107 17.43 -11.37 -21.95
C PHE A 107 16.07 -10.75 -22.30
N ALA A 108 15.02 -11.23 -21.64
CA ALA A 108 13.64 -10.78 -21.84
C ALA A 108 12.87 -10.77 -20.51
N GLY A 109 13.33 -9.98 -19.54
CA GLY A 109 12.69 -9.87 -18.23
C GLY A 109 12.94 -11.05 -17.29
N SER A 110 13.99 -11.85 -17.50
CA SER A 110 14.41 -12.94 -16.60
C SER A 110 15.89 -13.29 -16.81
N PRO A 111 16.65 -13.67 -15.75
CA PRO A 111 18.06 -14.05 -15.85
C PRO A 111 18.37 -15.14 -16.88
N VAL A 112 19.14 -14.81 -17.92
CA VAL A 112 19.63 -15.77 -18.93
C VAL A 112 21.06 -16.25 -18.69
N VAL A 113 21.77 -15.63 -17.75
CA VAL A 113 23.10 -16.05 -17.28
C VAL A 113 23.00 -16.76 -15.93
N THR A 114 23.56 -17.96 -15.83
CA THR A 114 23.63 -18.73 -14.58
C THR A 114 25.08 -18.87 -14.11
N VAL A 115 25.41 -18.30 -12.96
CA VAL A 115 26.70 -18.52 -12.26
C VAL A 115 26.57 -19.73 -11.35
N ASN A 116 27.17 -20.85 -11.77
CA ASN A 116 27.19 -22.09 -11.02
C ASN A 116 28.52 -22.24 -10.27
N PHE A 117 28.48 -21.96 -8.96
CA PHE A 117 29.64 -21.94 -8.06
C PHE A 117 30.23 -23.33 -7.75
N GLN A 118 29.53 -24.42 -8.09
CA GLN A 118 30.01 -25.81 -7.91
C GLN A 118 30.48 -26.19 -6.48
N GLY A 119 29.94 -25.52 -5.45
CA GLY A 119 30.33 -25.71 -4.05
C GLY A 119 31.53 -24.89 -3.60
N THR A 120 32.07 -24.01 -4.45
CA THR A 120 32.99 -22.91 -4.05
C THR A 120 32.19 -21.73 -3.50
N LYS A 121 32.83 -20.70 -2.94
CA LYS A 121 32.11 -19.56 -2.35
C LYS A 121 31.28 -18.79 -3.38
N GLY A 122 30.16 -18.22 -2.93
CA GLY A 122 29.33 -17.32 -3.75
C GLY A 122 30.00 -15.97 -4.08
N LEU A 123 29.23 -15.05 -4.66
CA LEU A 123 29.68 -13.67 -4.87
C LEU A 123 29.85 -12.95 -3.52
N ARG A 124 30.88 -12.11 -3.40
CA ARG A 124 31.21 -11.39 -2.16
C ARG A 124 31.61 -9.95 -2.48
N PHE A 125 30.83 -9.00 -2.00
CA PHE A 125 31.15 -7.58 -2.02
C PHE A 125 31.83 -7.25 -0.68
N GLU A 126 33.15 -7.11 -0.70
CA GLU A 126 33.97 -6.81 0.48
C GLU A 126 34.21 -5.28 0.58
N ASN A 127 34.90 -4.81 1.63
CA ASN A 127 35.18 -3.39 1.83
C ASN A 127 35.83 -2.73 0.60
N GLY A 128 35.28 -1.60 0.15
CA GLY A 128 35.63 -0.92 -1.10
C GLY A 128 34.50 -0.99 -2.13
N ALA A 129 33.76 -2.10 -2.20
CA ALA A 129 32.68 -2.31 -3.16
C ALA A 129 31.34 -1.60 -2.82
N ASP A 130 31.40 -0.45 -2.14
CA ASP A 130 30.24 0.34 -1.75
C ASP A 130 29.48 0.85 -2.99
N GLY A 131 28.14 0.93 -2.94
CA GLY A 131 27.35 1.44 -4.07
C GLY A 131 27.23 0.50 -5.28
N SER A 132 27.77 -0.72 -5.20
CA SER A 132 27.74 -1.70 -6.31
C SER A 132 26.31 -2.15 -6.69
N LEU A 133 26.14 -2.59 -7.93
CA LEU A 133 24.89 -3.17 -8.45
C LEU A 133 25.10 -4.66 -8.81
N LEU A 134 24.14 -5.50 -8.46
CA LEU A 134 24.06 -6.91 -8.87
C LEU A 134 22.69 -7.17 -9.50
N LYS A 135 22.66 -7.44 -10.80
CA LYS A 135 21.42 -7.43 -11.59
C LYS A 135 21.27 -8.65 -12.49
N SER A 136 20.06 -9.20 -12.51
CA SER A 136 19.61 -10.18 -13.53
C SER A 136 20.46 -11.46 -13.68
N LEU A 137 21.10 -11.95 -12.62
CA LEU A 137 21.86 -13.21 -12.63
C LEU A 137 21.13 -14.36 -11.89
N SER A 138 21.26 -15.59 -12.39
CA SER A 138 20.92 -16.81 -11.63
C SER A 138 22.16 -17.28 -10.86
N LEU A 139 22.07 -17.36 -9.53
CA LEU A 139 23.22 -17.57 -8.63
C LEU A 139 23.05 -18.84 -7.81
N VAL A 140 23.77 -19.90 -8.17
CA VAL A 140 23.41 -21.28 -7.78
C VAL A 140 24.57 -22.15 -7.30
N LYS A 141 24.25 -23.07 -6.37
CA LYS A 141 25.15 -24.11 -5.84
C LYS A 141 26.44 -23.59 -5.16
N ALA A 142 26.39 -22.44 -4.49
CA ALA A 142 27.48 -21.97 -3.62
C ALA A 142 27.74 -22.91 -2.43
N GLY A 143 29.00 -22.97 -2.00
CA GLY A 143 29.48 -23.70 -0.83
C GLY A 143 29.12 -23.03 0.50
N ASP A 144 28.84 -21.73 0.46
CA ASP A 144 28.32 -20.86 1.50
C ASP A 144 27.08 -20.10 0.95
N ALA A 145 26.92 -18.81 1.22
CA ALA A 145 25.80 -18.02 0.73
C ALA A 145 25.92 -17.74 -0.78
N GLY A 146 24.79 -17.51 -1.47
CA GLY A 146 24.81 -17.15 -2.90
C GLY A 146 25.45 -15.78 -3.15
N VAL A 147 25.10 -14.81 -2.31
CA VAL A 147 25.69 -13.45 -2.24
C VAL A 147 26.05 -13.14 -0.79
N THR A 148 27.19 -12.50 -0.56
CA THR A 148 27.56 -11.92 0.74
C THR A 148 27.90 -10.43 0.59
N LEU A 149 27.28 -9.58 1.40
CA LEU A 149 27.49 -8.14 1.46
C LEU A 149 28.25 -7.76 2.74
N ARG A 150 29.42 -7.15 2.56
CA ARG A 150 30.20 -6.45 3.61
C ARG A 150 30.50 -4.99 3.24
N ALA A 151 30.33 -4.62 1.97
CA ALA A 151 30.12 -3.25 1.49
C ALA A 151 28.69 -2.77 1.75
N SER A 152 28.50 -1.45 1.77
CA SER A 152 27.24 -0.73 2.01
C SER A 152 26.66 -0.12 0.74
N ARG A 153 25.37 0.27 0.76
CA ARG A 153 24.65 0.84 -0.40
C ARG A 153 24.64 -0.05 -1.65
N VAL A 154 24.83 -1.37 -1.49
CA VAL A 154 24.78 -2.32 -2.61
C VAL A 154 23.32 -2.59 -2.98
N THR A 155 23.00 -2.49 -4.27
CA THR A 155 21.68 -2.84 -4.83
C THR A 155 21.73 -4.23 -5.46
N VAL A 156 20.74 -5.07 -5.13
CA VAL A 156 20.62 -6.43 -5.68
C VAL A 156 19.21 -6.58 -6.26
N GLU A 157 19.04 -6.56 -7.59
CA GLU A 157 17.72 -6.63 -8.25
C GLU A 157 17.61 -7.70 -9.35
N GLY A 158 16.42 -8.30 -9.50
CA GLY A 158 16.13 -9.28 -10.56
C GLY A 158 16.87 -10.61 -10.54
N ASN A 159 17.59 -10.94 -9.47
CA ASN A 159 18.43 -12.14 -9.41
C ASN A 159 17.64 -13.40 -8.99
N TYR A 160 17.93 -14.54 -9.62
CA TYR A 160 17.38 -15.85 -9.24
C TYR A 160 18.40 -16.58 -8.34
N ILE A 161 18.28 -16.40 -7.02
CA ILE A 161 19.29 -16.82 -6.05
C ILE A 161 18.89 -18.14 -5.41
N GLY A 162 19.52 -19.21 -5.88
CA GLY A 162 19.21 -20.60 -5.52
C GLY A 162 18.22 -21.29 -6.47
N LEU A 163 17.71 -20.60 -7.49
CA LEU A 163 16.99 -21.19 -8.63
C LEU A 163 17.80 -21.04 -9.93
N LEU A 164 17.60 -21.93 -10.89
CA LEU A 164 18.10 -21.74 -12.26
C LEU A 164 17.39 -20.59 -12.98
N ALA A 165 17.93 -20.21 -14.15
CA ALA A 165 17.37 -19.24 -15.10
C ALA A 165 15.87 -19.44 -15.45
N ASP A 166 15.33 -20.65 -15.29
CA ASP A 166 13.92 -20.96 -15.55
C ASP A 166 12.94 -20.41 -14.48
N GLY A 167 13.47 -19.82 -13.40
CA GLY A 167 12.70 -19.28 -12.27
C GLY A 167 11.97 -20.35 -11.45
N LYS A 168 12.22 -21.65 -11.71
CA LYS A 168 11.37 -22.77 -11.26
C LYS A 168 12.15 -23.98 -10.75
N THR A 169 13.37 -24.24 -11.23
CA THR A 169 14.18 -25.40 -10.83
C THR A 169 15.13 -25.03 -9.70
N ALA A 170 14.98 -25.69 -8.56
CA ALA A 170 15.80 -25.45 -7.38
C ALA A 170 17.24 -25.96 -7.56
N ALA A 171 18.21 -25.07 -7.33
CA ALA A 171 19.65 -25.29 -7.44
C ALA A 171 20.39 -24.62 -6.25
N GLY A 172 19.78 -24.70 -5.06
CA GLY A 172 20.09 -23.91 -3.89
C GLY A 172 21.56 -23.85 -3.44
N ASN A 173 21.92 -22.70 -2.88
CA ASN A 173 23.19 -22.45 -2.21
C ASN A 173 23.22 -23.17 -0.83
N ARG A 174 24.42 -23.48 -0.31
CA ARG A 174 24.56 -24.21 0.98
C ARG A 174 24.31 -23.35 2.22
N GLY A 175 24.57 -22.05 2.11
CA GLY A 175 24.23 -21.04 3.11
C GLY A 175 22.92 -20.34 2.79
N ASP A 176 22.79 -19.09 3.25
CA ASP A 176 21.65 -18.22 2.90
C ASP A 176 21.66 -17.89 1.40
N GLY A 177 20.54 -17.43 0.84
CA GLY A 177 20.53 -16.85 -0.51
C GLY A 177 21.40 -15.59 -0.54
N ILE A 178 21.04 -14.61 0.29
CA ILE A 178 21.83 -13.38 0.53
C ILE A 178 22.20 -13.30 2.02
N ARG A 179 23.46 -13.01 2.31
CA ARG A 179 23.98 -12.70 3.65
C ARG A 179 24.43 -11.24 3.72
N ILE A 180 23.93 -10.48 4.69
CA ILE A 180 24.35 -9.11 4.99
C ILE A 180 25.08 -9.13 6.34
N ASP A 181 26.38 -8.82 6.36
CA ASP A 181 27.26 -8.86 7.54
C ASP A 181 27.35 -7.49 8.24
N ALA A 182 27.65 -7.47 9.55
CA ALA A 182 27.63 -6.27 10.40
C ALA A 182 28.54 -5.10 9.99
N SER A 183 29.44 -5.28 9.01
CA SER A 183 30.24 -4.17 8.45
C SER A 183 29.48 -3.33 7.42
N SER A 184 28.37 -3.84 6.89
CA SER A 184 27.57 -3.15 5.88
C SER A 184 26.29 -2.55 6.46
N ARG A 185 25.73 -1.61 5.70
CA ARG A 185 24.44 -0.95 5.96
C ARG A 185 23.87 -0.36 4.67
N ASP A 186 22.70 0.27 4.77
CA ASP A 186 22.12 1.09 3.69
C ASP A 186 21.87 0.31 2.37
N ASN A 187 21.88 -1.04 2.38
CA ASN A 187 21.76 -1.85 1.16
C ASN A 187 20.29 -2.03 0.74
N LEU A 188 20.07 -2.15 -0.57
CA LEU A 188 18.75 -2.38 -1.17
C LEU A 188 18.69 -3.78 -1.79
N ILE A 189 17.92 -4.67 -1.17
CA ILE A 189 17.62 -5.99 -1.73
C ILE A 189 16.27 -5.92 -2.42
N GLY A 190 16.30 -5.94 -3.74
CA GLY A 190 15.18 -5.63 -4.63
C GLY A 190 15.33 -4.21 -5.17
N ASN A 191 14.22 -3.48 -5.26
CA ASN A 191 14.17 -2.16 -5.89
C ASN A 191 13.17 -1.26 -5.14
N SER A 192 13.38 0.06 -5.18
CA SER A 192 12.67 1.05 -4.38
C SER A 192 11.64 1.91 -5.15
N ASP A 193 11.70 2.01 -6.47
CA ASP A 193 10.89 2.94 -7.27
C ASP A 193 10.55 2.38 -8.67
N PRO A 194 9.29 2.49 -9.17
CA PRO A 194 8.91 2.05 -10.52
C PRO A 194 9.63 2.77 -11.67
N VAL A 195 10.22 3.96 -11.48
CA VAL A 195 10.87 4.73 -12.56
C VAL A 195 12.39 4.81 -12.36
N THR A 196 13.12 4.56 -13.44
CA THR A 196 14.59 4.39 -13.40
C THR A 196 15.38 5.51 -14.06
N SER A 197 14.79 6.17 -15.07
CA SER A 197 15.35 7.35 -15.77
C SER A 197 14.32 7.90 -16.77
N VAL A 198 14.64 8.98 -17.48
CA VAL A 198 13.91 9.44 -18.66
C VAL A 198 14.90 9.65 -19.81
N SER A 199 14.67 9.00 -20.95
CA SER A 199 15.39 9.25 -22.20
C SER A 199 14.70 10.37 -22.96
N TYR A 200 15.45 11.33 -23.50
CA TYR A 200 14.90 12.45 -24.30
C TYR A 200 15.40 12.41 -25.74
N TYR A 201 14.54 12.83 -26.66
CA TYR A 201 14.82 13.02 -28.08
C TYR A 201 14.31 14.39 -28.51
N ASP A 202 14.95 14.98 -29.52
CA ASP A 202 14.40 16.10 -30.26
C ASP A 202 13.70 15.63 -31.55
N ALA A 203 12.98 16.54 -32.20
CA ALA A 203 12.20 16.21 -33.39
C ALA A 203 13.00 16.25 -34.71
N SER A 204 14.32 16.53 -34.71
CA SER A 204 15.11 16.80 -35.93
C SER A 204 15.25 15.60 -36.87
N ALA A 205 15.12 14.38 -36.37
CA ALA A 205 15.17 13.16 -37.17
C ALA A 205 13.92 12.96 -38.06
N VAL A 206 12.82 13.65 -37.78
CA VAL A 206 11.57 13.55 -38.55
C VAL A 206 11.71 14.23 -39.91
N SER A 207 11.19 13.60 -40.96
CA SER A 207 11.46 14.00 -42.35
C SER A 207 10.69 15.23 -42.86
N ILE A 208 9.68 15.69 -42.13
CA ILE A 208 9.02 16.99 -42.37
C ILE A 208 9.40 17.95 -41.23
N GLN A 209 9.91 19.13 -41.60
CA GLN A 209 10.43 20.14 -40.68
C GLN A 209 9.93 21.56 -41.04
N PRO A 210 9.82 22.49 -40.07
CA PRO A 210 10.09 22.29 -38.64
C PRO A 210 8.90 21.66 -37.90
N VAL A 211 9.15 20.65 -37.06
CA VAL A 211 8.12 20.13 -36.13
C VAL A 211 7.86 21.20 -35.05
N SER A 212 6.78 21.96 -35.24
CA SER A 212 6.50 23.19 -34.49
C SER A 212 5.80 22.93 -33.15
N ALA A 213 5.04 21.84 -33.07
CA ALA A 213 4.55 21.23 -31.83
C ALA A 213 4.24 19.75 -32.07
N TRP A 214 4.61 18.86 -31.14
CA TRP A 214 3.95 17.56 -30.99
C TRP A 214 2.74 17.70 -30.07
N GLN A 215 1.64 17.03 -30.41
CA GLN A 215 0.33 17.29 -29.81
C GLN A 215 -0.44 16.01 -29.48
N GLY A 216 -0.17 14.89 -30.18
CA GLY A 216 -0.77 13.59 -29.90
C GLY A 216 0.15 12.41 -30.16
N ILE A 217 -0.07 11.30 -29.44
CA ILE A 217 0.60 10.02 -29.68
C ILE A 217 -0.30 8.80 -29.40
N ARG A 218 -0.25 7.81 -30.28
CA ARG A 218 -0.81 6.45 -30.10
C ARG A 218 0.16 5.38 -30.63
N PRO A 219 0.08 4.13 -30.17
CA PRO A 219 0.77 3.00 -30.81
C PRO A 219 0.29 2.83 -32.27
N ALA A 220 1.22 2.48 -33.16
CA ALA A 220 0.93 2.10 -34.54
C ALA A 220 0.60 0.59 -34.64
N ASP A 221 0.43 0.06 -35.86
CA ASP A 221 0.24 -1.38 -36.10
C ASP A 221 1.50 -2.21 -35.84
N THR A 222 2.68 -1.58 -35.97
CA THR A 222 3.98 -2.22 -35.72
C THR A 222 4.43 -1.96 -34.28
N SER A 223 4.94 -3.00 -33.60
CA SER A 223 5.55 -2.86 -32.28
C SER A 223 6.63 -1.78 -32.27
N ASP A 224 6.71 -1.03 -31.17
CA ASP A 224 7.71 0.01 -30.93
C ASP A 224 7.67 1.18 -31.95
N GLN A 225 6.60 1.26 -32.75
CA GLN A 225 6.26 2.39 -33.61
C GLN A 225 4.99 3.09 -33.12
N TYR A 226 4.91 4.39 -33.41
CA TYR A 226 3.88 5.29 -32.89
C TYR A 226 3.38 6.22 -33.99
N LEU A 227 2.07 6.45 -33.99
CA LEU A 227 1.43 7.55 -34.70
C LEU A 227 1.60 8.81 -33.84
N MET A 228 2.56 9.67 -34.22
CA MET A 228 2.80 10.97 -33.58
C MET A 228 2.21 12.08 -34.45
N VAL A 229 1.44 13.00 -33.86
CA VAL A 229 0.74 14.05 -34.61
C VAL A 229 0.96 15.43 -34.01
N GLY A 230 0.84 16.46 -34.85
CA GLY A 230 1.05 17.83 -34.44
C GLY A 230 0.95 18.84 -35.59
N THR A 231 1.84 19.84 -35.56
CA THR A 231 1.88 20.95 -36.53
C THR A 231 3.29 21.18 -37.06
N SER A 232 3.42 21.45 -38.37
CA SER A 232 4.65 21.86 -39.06
C SER A 232 4.43 23.18 -39.82
N GLY A 233 4.80 24.30 -39.17
CA GLY A 233 4.55 25.65 -39.66
C GLY A 233 3.06 25.99 -39.63
N LEU A 234 2.42 25.99 -40.80
CA LEU A 234 0.96 26.14 -40.94
C LEU A 234 0.25 24.80 -41.25
N ASN A 235 1.01 23.72 -41.47
CA ASN A 235 0.45 22.44 -41.90
C ASN A 235 0.22 21.51 -40.70
N GLY A 236 -0.78 20.63 -40.79
CA GLY A 236 -0.85 19.51 -39.86
C GLY A 236 0.20 18.45 -40.20
N LEU A 237 0.67 17.73 -39.19
CA LEU A 237 1.70 16.71 -39.31
C LEU A 237 1.22 15.37 -38.72
N LEU A 238 1.45 14.29 -39.46
CA LEU A 238 1.49 12.92 -38.95
C LEU A 238 2.89 12.35 -39.20
N TYR A 239 3.44 11.64 -38.23
CA TYR A 239 4.59 10.77 -38.36
C TYR A 239 4.23 9.37 -37.88
N GLU A 240 4.71 8.35 -38.58
CA GLU A 240 4.61 6.95 -38.19
C GLU A 240 6.00 6.33 -38.10
N GLY A 241 6.38 5.85 -36.92
CA GLY A 241 7.67 5.18 -36.70
C GLY A 241 8.14 5.23 -35.24
N PRO A 242 9.43 4.96 -34.97
CA PRO A 242 9.99 4.99 -33.62
C PRO A 242 9.89 6.36 -32.94
N ILE A 243 9.77 6.37 -31.60
CA ILE A 243 9.66 7.58 -30.75
C ILE A 243 10.82 8.58 -30.95
N SER A 244 12.00 8.09 -31.32
CA SER A 244 13.20 8.88 -31.63
C SER A 244 13.13 9.65 -32.96
N GLY A 245 11.99 9.63 -33.67
CA GLY A 245 11.82 10.26 -34.98
C GLY A 245 12.62 9.63 -36.12
N THR A 246 13.47 8.64 -35.83
CA THR A 246 14.46 8.10 -36.76
C THR A 246 13.88 6.94 -37.57
N GLY A 247 13.87 7.08 -38.90
CA GLY A 247 13.54 5.99 -39.82
C GLY A 247 12.04 5.76 -40.07
N GLY A 248 11.16 6.57 -39.48
CA GLY A 248 9.73 6.59 -39.79
C GLY A 248 9.36 7.43 -41.03
N ALA A 249 8.09 7.36 -41.41
CA ALA A 249 7.49 8.15 -42.47
C ALA A 249 6.78 9.40 -41.91
N SER A 250 6.75 10.49 -42.68
CA SER A 250 6.04 11.73 -42.30
C SER A 250 5.08 12.16 -43.42
N TYR A 251 3.91 12.67 -43.04
CA TYR A 251 2.83 13.04 -43.93
C TYR A 251 2.26 14.41 -43.54
N LEU A 252 1.88 15.22 -44.54
CA LEU A 252 1.12 16.45 -44.30
C LEU A 252 -0.37 16.10 -44.15
N VAL A 253 -0.98 16.61 -43.09
CA VAL A 253 -2.39 16.44 -42.75
C VAL A 253 -3.04 17.82 -42.83
N ASN A 254 -3.50 18.19 -44.00
CA ASN A 254 -4.07 19.52 -44.24
C ASN A 254 -5.54 19.42 -44.58
N TYR A 255 -6.38 20.11 -43.80
CA TYR A 255 -7.81 20.16 -44.09
C TYR A 255 -8.04 20.86 -45.46
N PRO A 256 -8.88 20.31 -46.35
CA PRO A 256 -9.07 20.84 -47.69
C PRO A 256 -9.46 22.33 -47.71
N GLY A 257 -8.65 23.17 -48.37
CA GLY A 257 -8.89 24.61 -48.47
C GLY A 257 -8.52 25.42 -47.22
N ALA A 258 -7.90 24.82 -46.20
CA ALA A 258 -7.45 25.54 -45.02
C ALA A 258 -6.17 26.36 -45.29
N THR A 259 -6.10 27.54 -44.66
CA THR A 259 -4.90 28.39 -44.55
C THR A 259 -3.93 27.90 -43.46
N SER A 260 -4.44 27.14 -42.48
CA SER A 260 -3.62 26.41 -41.51
C SER A 260 -4.37 25.21 -40.95
N THR A 261 -3.67 24.14 -40.58
CA THR A 261 -4.22 22.94 -39.91
C THR A 261 -3.29 22.51 -38.76
N SER A 262 -3.87 22.02 -37.68
CA SER A 262 -3.16 21.44 -36.53
C SER A 262 -3.84 20.15 -36.13
N VAL A 263 -3.07 19.07 -35.96
CA VAL A 263 -3.58 17.74 -35.58
C VAL A 263 -3.30 17.52 -34.10
N TYR A 264 -4.32 17.09 -33.34
CA TYR A 264 -4.19 16.89 -31.90
C TYR A 264 -4.23 15.41 -31.51
N GLY A 265 -5.11 14.61 -32.11
CA GLY A 265 -5.36 13.24 -31.67
C GLY A 265 -5.34 12.21 -32.81
N PRO A 266 -4.46 11.20 -32.78
CA PRO A 266 -4.59 10.02 -33.62
C PRO A 266 -5.43 8.94 -32.90
N ASP A 267 -6.02 8.03 -33.68
CA ASP A 267 -6.47 6.70 -33.24
C ASP A 267 -6.17 5.68 -34.33
N ASN A 268 -5.67 4.51 -33.95
CA ASN A 268 -5.30 3.45 -34.88
C ASN A 268 -6.50 2.50 -35.09
N LEU A 269 -7.04 2.49 -36.31
CA LEU A 269 -8.19 1.66 -36.69
C LEU A 269 -7.77 0.30 -37.29
N GLN A 270 -6.46 0.01 -37.31
CA GLN A 270 -5.78 -1.18 -37.81
C GLN A 270 -5.78 -1.35 -39.34
N GLY A 271 -4.63 -1.79 -39.86
CA GLY A 271 -4.39 -2.10 -41.27
C GLY A 271 -4.19 -0.86 -42.14
N ASP A 272 -3.25 0.03 -41.76
CA ASP A 272 -3.02 1.37 -42.38
C ASP A 272 -4.27 2.28 -42.34
N ARG A 273 -5.34 1.89 -41.63
CA ARG A 273 -6.50 2.76 -41.37
C ARG A 273 -6.33 3.51 -40.07
N LEU A 274 -6.53 4.81 -40.13
CA LEU A 274 -6.35 5.73 -39.01
C LEU A 274 -7.46 6.77 -38.96
N ARG A 275 -7.71 7.28 -37.75
CA ARG A 275 -8.53 8.47 -37.52
C ARG A 275 -7.64 9.58 -36.98
N LEU A 276 -7.80 10.78 -37.51
CA LEU A 276 -7.14 11.98 -36.98
C LEU A 276 -8.21 12.99 -36.56
N VAL A 277 -8.00 13.66 -35.42
CA VAL A 277 -8.77 14.82 -35.00
C VAL A 277 -7.87 16.03 -34.76
N GLY A 278 -8.41 17.21 -35.00
CA GLY A 278 -7.64 18.44 -34.96
C GLY A 278 -8.50 19.69 -35.13
N SER A 279 -7.88 20.77 -35.60
CA SER A 279 -8.58 21.99 -36.01
C SER A 279 -7.90 22.68 -37.20
N TYR A 280 -8.63 23.57 -37.87
CA TYR A 280 -8.16 24.32 -39.04
C TYR A 280 -8.70 25.75 -39.08
N LYS A 281 -8.10 26.59 -39.95
CA LYS A 281 -8.55 27.96 -40.24
C LYS A 281 -8.63 28.19 -41.75
N THR A 282 -9.63 28.94 -42.21
CA THR A 282 -9.84 29.31 -43.62
C THR A 282 -9.46 30.77 -43.95
N GLY A 283 -8.72 31.43 -43.06
CA GLY A 283 -8.18 32.79 -43.22
C GLY A 283 -8.84 33.85 -42.33
N ASN A 284 -10.00 33.54 -41.74
CA ASN A 284 -10.66 34.37 -40.73
C ASN A 284 -10.14 34.08 -39.31
N ASP A 285 -10.55 34.93 -38.36
CA ASP A 285 -10.25 34.86 -36.93
C ASP A 285 -11.01 33.75 -36.18
N THR A 286 -11.43 32.69 -36.89
CA THR A 286 -12.26 31.58 -36.42
C THR A 286 -11.47 30.27 -36.53
N VAL A 287 -11.63 29.34 -35.59
CA VAL A 287 -11.07 27.99 -35.66
C VAL A 287 -12.19 26.96 -35.71
N GLN A 288 -12.11 26.06 -36.69
CA GLN A 288 -13.07 24.99 -36.91
C GLN A 288 -12.43 23.65 -36.56
N GLY A 289 -13.19 22.75 -35.92
CA GLY A 289 -12.69 21.41 -35.63
C GLY A 289 -12.74 20.51 -36.86
N PHE A 290 -11.91 19.47 -36.92
CA PHE A 290 -12.04 18.44 -37.96
C PHE A 290 -11.82 17.02 -37.44
N LEU A 291 -12.30 16.06 -38.24
CA LEU A 291 -11.98 14.65 -38.14
C LEU A 291 -11.73 14.09 -39.55
N PHE A 292 -10.67 13.29 -39.69
CA PHE A 292 -10.34 12.49 -40.87
C PHE A 292 -10.46 11.00 -40.55
N GLU A 293 -11.02 10.19 -41.46
CA GLU A 293 -10.96 8.72 -41.41
C GLU A 293 -10.58 8.17 -42.79
N GLY A 294 -9.49 7.40 -42.87
CA GLY A 294 -8.95 6.87 -44.12
C GLY A 294 -7.60 6.18 -43.90
N THR A 295 -6.81 6.04 -44.96
CA THR A 295 -5.40 5.60 -44.85
C THR A 295 -4.39 6.73 -45.00
N THR A 296 -3.11 6.45 -44.73
CA THR A 296 -2.01 7.41 -44.98
C THR A 296 -1.96 7.92 -46.42
N ALA A 297 -2.32 7.07 -47.39
CA ALA A 297 -2.40 7.42 -48.82
C ALA A 297 -3.61 8.32 -49.18
N GLU A 298 -4.61 8.44 -48.29
CA GLU A 298 -5.85 9.17 -48.53
C GLU A 298 -5.87 10.57 -47.88
N LEU A 299 -4.79 10.99 -47.23
CA LEU A 299 -4.70 12.27 -46.48
C LEU A 299 -4.96 13.55 -47.32
N SER A 300 -4.98 13.46 -48.66
CA SER A 300 -5.39 14.54 -49.57
C SER A 300 -6.84 14.45 -50.07
N GLN A 301 -7.57 13.39 -49.73
CA GLN A 301 -8.93 13.14 -50.26
C GLN A 301 -9.97 13.89 -49.43
N SER A 302 -10.58 14.92 -50.02
CA SER A 302 -11.51 15.79 -49.29
C SER A 302 -12.77 15.09 -48.79
N GLY A 303 -13.16 13.97 -49.39
CA GLY A 303 -14.30 13.16 -48.94
C GLY A 303 -14.07 12.41 -47.62
N ASN A 304 -12.81 12.27 -47.18
CA ASN A 304 -12.45 11.59 -45.94
C ASN A 304 -12.35 12.55 -44.74
N TYR A 305 -12.49 13.86 -44.97
CA TYR A 305 -12.51 14.89 -43.93
C TYR A 305 -13.95 15.36 -43.65
N ARG A 306 -14.25 15.61 -42.37
CA ARG A 306 -15.44 16.37 -41.94
C ARG A 306 -15.07 17.50 -40.99
N THR A 307 -15.85 18.58 -41.05
CA THR A 307 -15.86 19.61 -40.01
C THR A 307 -16.59 19.09 -38.77
N ILE A 308 -16.08 19.45 -37.59
CA ILE A 308 -16.76 19.32 -36.30
C ILE A 308 -16.73 20.71 -35.65
N ASP A 309 -17.84 21.43 -35.73
CA ASP A 309 -18.00 22.76 -35.13
C ASP A 309 -19.01 22.69 -33.98
N TYR A 310 -18.67 23.33 -32.84
CA TYR A 310 -19.59 23.46 -31.73
C TYR A 310 -20.54 24.67 -31.96
N PRO A 311 -21.88 24.52 -31.83
CA PRO A 311 -22.84 25.58 -32.12
C PRO A 311 -22.57 26.88 -31.33
N GLY A 312 -22.29 27.97 -32.06
CA GLY A 312 -22.04 29.30 -31.48
C GLY A 312 -20.59 29.56 -31.04
N ALA A 313 -19.67 28.60 -31.22
CA ALA A 313 -18.26 28.79 -30.94
C ALA A 313 -17.56 29.66 -32.01
N LYS A 314 -16.57 30.45 -31.56
CA LYS A 314 -15.55 31.10 -32.40
C LYS A 314 -14.34 30.18 -32.62
N PHE A 315 -14.08 29.29 -31.67
CA PHE A 315 -12.99 28.31 -31.77
C PHE A 315 -13.49 26.93 -31.33
N THR A 316 -13.36 25.92 -32.18
CA THR A 316 -13.63 24.50 -31.84
C THR A 316 -12.36 23.68 -32.02
N TYR A 317 -11.92 22.98 -30.97
CA TYR A 317 -10.71 22.16 -30.96
C TYR A 317 -11.07 20.70 -30.61
N VAL A 318 -10.79 19.75 -31.50
CA VAL A 318 -11.07 18.31 -31.25
C VAL A 318 -9.77 17.62 -30.83
N HIS A 319 -9.53 17.49 -29.52
CA HIS A 319 -8.20 17.16 -28.98
C HIS A 319 -7.83 15.68 -29.09
N SER A 320 -8.73 14.75 -28.77
CA SER A 320 -8.43 13.32 -28.78
C SER A 320 -9.64 12.51 -29.26
N THR A 321 -9.36 11.37 -29.89
CA THR A 321 -10.37 10.37 -30.27
C THR A 321 -9.90 8.99 -29.87
N MET A 322 -10.83 8.10 -29.56
CA MET A 322 -10.56 6.68 -29.44
C MET A 322 -11.85 5.88 -29.65
N GLY A 323 -11.79 4.73 -30.35
CA GLY A 323 -12.92 3.82 -30.50
C GLY A 323 -14.06 4.45 -31.31
N GLY A 324 -15.20 4.74 -30.67
CA GLY A 324 -16.36 5.37 -31.30
C GLY A 324 -16.53 6.87 -31.04
N LEU A 325 -15.63 7.52 -30.26
CA LEU A 325 -15.85 8.86 -29.72
C LEU A 325 -14.67 9.81 -29.93
N ALA A 326 -14.94 11.11 -29.89
CA ALA A 326 -13.94 12.17 -29.81
C ALA A 326 -14.30 13.19 -28.72
N VAL A 327 -13.29 13.79 -28.08
CA VAL A 327 -13.41 14.87 -27.09
C VAL A 327 -12.78 16.16 -27.61
N GLY A 328 -13.30 17.30 -27.18
CA GLY A 328 -12.80 18.61 -27.59
C GLY A 328 -13.27 19.75 -26.71
N ASN A 329 -12.82 20.97 -27.03
CA ASN A 329 -13.11 22.20 -26.31
C ASN A 329 -13.69 23.28 -27.26
N ALA A 330 -14.60 24.12 -26.74
CA ALA A 330 -15.32 25.14 -27.50
C ALA A 330 -15.33 26.52 -26.81
N ASP A 331 -14.86 27.54 -27.55
CA ASP A 331 -14.61 28.89 -27.07
C ASP A 331 -15.33 29.97 -27.90
N GLY A 332 -15.48 31.19 -27.35
CA GLY A 332 -16.58 32.09 -27.70
C GLY A 332 -16.21 33.44 -28.35
N PRO A 333 -17.24 34.24 -28.71
CA PRO A 333 -17.05 35.49 -29.46
C PRO A 333 -16.80 36.73 -28.59
N VAL A 334 -16.97 36.67 -27.27
CA VAL A 334 -16.90 37.87 -26.40
C VAL A 334 -15.49 38.04 -25.83
N ALA A 335 -14.73 38.96 -26.42
CA ALA A 335 -13.46 39.50 -25.90
C ALA A 335 -12.33 38.48 -25.63
N ASN A 336 -11.99 37.66 -26.64
CA ASN A 336 -10.87 36.70 -26.62
C ASN A 336 -10.88 35.74 -25.41
N LEU A 337 -12.08 35.34 -24.99
CA LEU A 337 -12.36 34.41 -23.91
C LEU A 337 -13.35 33.34 -24.39
N PRO A 338 -13.52 32.22 -23.65
CA PRO A 338 -14.44 31.14 -24.00
C PRO A 338 -15.91 31.53 -24.16
N ILE A 339 -16.76 30.55 -24.53
CA ILE A 339 -18.21 30.71 -24.31
C ILE A 339 -18.40 30.69 -22.78
N GLY A 340 -18.50 31.87 -22.17
CA GLY A 340 -18.38 32.00 -20.72
C GLY A 340 -16.95 31.64 -20.26
N THR A 341 -16.78 30.46 -19.67
CA THR A 341 -15.57 30.05 -18.96
C THR A 341 -14.87 28.80 -19.55
N GLY A 342 -15.45 28.12 -20.53
CA GLY A 342 -14.85 26.95 -21.21
C GLY A 342 -15.79 25.74 -21.21
N HIS A 343 -16.07 25.22 -22.40
CA HIS A 343 -16.95 24.07 -22.62
C HIS A 343 -16.17 22.89 -23.22
N ALA A 344 -16.11 21.77 -22.49
CA ALA A 344 -15.66 20.49 -23.02
C ALA A 344 -16.84 19.72 -23.62
N PHE A 345 -16.68 19.20 -24.83
CA PHE A 345 -17.69 18.42 -25.54
C PHE A 345 -17.24 17.00 -25.84
N LEU A 346 -18.23 16.13 -26.03
CA LEU A 346 -18.07 14.77 -26.50
C LEU A 346 -18.81 14.63 -27.84
N TYR A 347 -18.26 13.86 -28.77
CA TYR A 347 -18.78 13.72 -30.14
C TYR A 347 -18.83 12.24 -30.56
N ASP A 348 -19.97 11.83 -31.11
CA ASP A 348 -20.17 10.48 -31.66
C ASP A 348 -19.70 10.43 -33.12
N VAL A 349 -18.67 9.62 -33.37
CA VAL A 349 -18.03 9.47 -34.67
C VAL A 349 -18.98 8.85 -35.70
N ALA A 350 -19.84 7.91 -35.29
CA ALA A 350 -20.69 7.13 -36.18
C ALA A 350 -22.05 7.81 -36.44
N GLN A 351 -22.62 8.49 -35.43
CA GLN A 351 -23.87 9.25 -35.57
C GLN A 351 -23.63 10.68 -36.12
N ASN A 352 -22.38 11.15 -36.13
CA ASN A 352 -22.00 12.50 -36.58
C ASN A 352 -22.70 13.60 -35.76
N THR A 353 -22.77 13.42 -34.44
CA THR A 353 -23.50 14.28 -33.50
C THR A 353 -22.67 14.64 -32.27
N LEU A 354 -22.92 15.84 -31.74
CA LEU A 354 -22.46 16.20 -30.39
C LEU A 354 -23.33 15.47 -29.35
N LEU A 355 -22.66 14.99 -28.31
CA LEU A 355 -23.25 14.39 -27.11
C LEU A 355 -23.21 15.42 -25.96
N PRO A 356 -23.89 15.17 -24.82
CA PRO A 356 -23.93 16.13 -23.71
C PRO A 356 -22.53 16.51 -23.20
N ASP A 357 -22.31 17.82 -23.04
CA ASP A 357 -21.08 18.43 -22.53
C ASP A 357 -20.47 17.69 -21.33
N ILE A 358 -19.15 17.63 -21.30
CA ILE A 358 -18.35 17.10 -20.20
C ILE A 358 -18.24 18.24 -19.17
N VAL A 359 -19.10 18.23 -18.16
CA VAL A 359 -19.13 19.28 -17.11
C VAL A 359 -18.74 18.69 -15.77
N TYR A 360 -17.59 19.10 -15.23
CA TYR A 360 -17.16 18.70 -13.89
C TYR A 360 -18.15 19.25 -12.84
N PRO A 361 -18.65 18.43 -11.90
CA PRO A 361 -19.68 18.86 -10.95
C PRO A 361 -19.30 20.11 -10.13
N GLY A 362 -20.09 21.19 -10.28
CA GLY A 362 -19.87 22.46 -9.56
C GLY A 362 -18.76 23.34 -10.11
N SER A 363 -18.18 23.00 -11.27
CA SER A 363 -17.19 23.84 -11.96
C SER A 363 -17.79 25.10 -12.59
N THR A 364 -16.93 26.08 -12.87
CA THR A 364 -17.22 27.20 -13.78
C THR A 364 -16.69 26.94 -15.19
N SER A 365 -15.54 26.27 -15.30
CA SER A 365 -14.94 25.83 -16.56
C SER A 365 -14.73 24.33 -16.51
N THR A 366 -14.94 23.63 -17.63
CA THR A 366 -14.40 22.29 -17.82
C THR A 366 -13.77 22.20 -19.21
N THR A 367 -12.57 21.65 -19.27
CA THR A 367 -11.82 21.38 -20.51
C THR A 367 -11.46 19.90 -20.56
N ALA A 368 -11.51 19.28 -21.74
CA ALA A 368 -11.15 17.88 -21.94
C ALA A 368 -10.15 17.74 -23.08
N TYR A 369 -9.13 16.90 -22.87
CA TYR A 369 -8.00 16.77 -23.79
C TYR A 369 -7.79 15.32 -24.19
N GLY A 370 -7.83 14.39 -23.22
CA GLY A 370 -7.60 12.96 -23.46
C GLY A 370 -8.86 12.10 -23.34
N ILE A 371 -9.03 11.14 -24.25
CA ILE A 371 -9.99 10.02 -24.12
C ILE A 371 -9.30 8.68 -24.34
N TRP A 372 -9.70 7.69 -23.54
CA TRP A 372 -9.31 6.29 -23.66
C TRP A 372 -10.54 5.38 -23.72
N HIS A 373 -10.52 4.37 -24.60
CA HIS A 373 -11.55 3.33 -24.68
C HIS A 373 -11.13 2.13 -23.81
N ASN A 374 -11.91 1.83 -22.77
CA ASN A 374 -11.67 0.68 -21.89
C ASN A 374 -12.22 -0.65 -22.49
N GLY A 375 -12.76 -0.60 -23.71
CA GLY A 375 -13.48 -1.70 -24.35
C GLY A 375 -15.00 -1.64 -24.11
N LEU A 376 -15.74 -2.36 -24.96
CA LEU A 376 -17.21 -2.32 -25.02
C LEU A 376 -17.74 -0.88 -25.11
N THR A 377 -18.50 -0.42 -24.11
CA THR A 377 -19.12 0.92 -24.07
C THR A 377 -18.41 1.87 -23.09
N SER A 378 -17.37 1.40 -22.39
CA SER A 378 -16.71 2.17 -21.35
C SER A 378 -15.54 2.99 -21.90
N TYR A 379 -15.52 4.26 -21.53
CA TYR A 379 -14.44 5.20 -21.80
C TYR A 379 -13.98 5.85 -20.51
N THR A 380 -12.73 6.32 -20.48
CA THR A 380 -12.21 7.20 -19.44
C THR A 380 -11.71 8.47 -20.11
N ILE A 381 -12.12 9.62 -19.60
CA ILE A 381 -11.84 10.95 -20.14
C ILE A 381 -11.05 11.73 -19.08
N VAL A 382 -10.09 12.55 -19.53
CA VAL A 382 -9.25 13.39 -18.66
C VAL A 382 -9.17 14.82 -19.18
N GLY A 383 -8.96 15.75 -18.25
CA GLY A 383 -8.95 17.17 -18.54
C GLY A 383 -8.69 18.02 -17.30
N GLY A 384 -9.24 19.24 -17.27
CA GLY A 384 -9.17 20.13 -16.11
C GLY A 384 -10.44 20.95 -15.88
N TYR A 385 -10.58 21.50 -14.68
CA TYR A 385 -11.72 22.32 -14.29
C TYR A 385 -11.36 23.43 -13.30
N SER A 386 -12.06 24.56 -13.40
CA SER A 386 -11.97 25.68 -12.45
C SER A 386 -13.26 25.83 -11.63
N THR A 387 -13.19 26.58 -10.53
CA THR A 387 -14.37 27.03 -9.77
C THR A 387 -14.27 28.55 -9.56
N LEU A 388 -15.32 29.20 -9.03
CA LEU A 388 -15.26 30.62 -8.69
C LEU A 388 -14.15 30.88 -7.66
N LEU A 389 -13.30 31.88 -7.92
CA LEU A 389 -12.16 32.29 -7.09
C LEU A 389 -12.46 32.22 -5.59
N ASN A 390 -11.87 31.22 -4.93
CA ASN A 390 -11.81 31.16 -3.48
C ASN A 390 -10.77 32.17 -2.93
N ALA A 391 -10.70 32.31 -1.61
CA ALA A 391 -9.81 33.28 -0.98
C ALA A 391 -8.31 32.93 -1.06
N SER A 392 -7.94 31.74 -1.55
CA SER A 392 -6.56 31.34 -1.87
C SER A 392 -6.14 31.74 -3.29
N GLY A 393 -7.08 31.93 -4.22
CA GLY A 393 -6.82 32.28 -5.62
C GLY A 393 -6.60 31.07 -6.53
N ASP A 394 -7.13 29.90 -6.16
CA ASP A 394 -6.89 28.65 -6.87
C ASP A 394 -7.55 28.64 -8.26
N VAL A 395 -6.75 28.43 -9.32
CA VAL A 395 -7.18 28.73 -10.71
C VAL A 395 -7.75 27.53 -11.47
N SER A 396 -7.23 26.31 -11.27
CA SER A 396 -7.73 25.08 -11.91
C SER A 396 -7.23 23.82 -11.18
N ASN A 397 -7.77 22.65 -11.53
CA ASN A 397 -7.33 21.30 -11.10
C ASN A 397 -7.47 20.31 -12.28
N GLY A 398 -6.70 19.22 -12.28
CA GLY A 398 -6.91 18.10 -13.22
C GLY A 398 -8.07 17.19 -12.80
N PHE A 399 -8.74 16.53 -13.74
CA PHE A 399 -9.73 15.49 -13.44
C PHE A 399 -9.61 14.21 -14.28
N MET A 400 -10.15 13.12 -13.73
CA MET A 400 -10.51 11.90 -14.47
C MET A 400 -12.01 11.60 -14.28
N VAL A 401 -12.64 11.05 -15.31
CA VAL A 401 -14.05 10.63 -15.28
C VAL A 401 -14.26 9.39 -16.16
N ASP A 402 -15.17 8.50 -15.76
CA ASP A 402 -15.67 7.42 -16.61
C ASP A 402 -16.92 7.85 -17.37
N TYR A 403 -17.03 7.45 -18.64
CA TYR A 403 -18.22 7.60 -19.46
C TYR A 403 -18.67 6.24 -20.01
N ASP A 404 -19.96 5.95 -19.92
CA ASP A 404 -20.59 4.78 -20.55
C ASP A 404 -21.46 5.20 -21.73
N SER A 405 -21.02 4.85 -22.94
CA SER A 405 -21.68 5.23 -24.19
C SER A 405 -23.02 4.51 -24.43
N ALA A 406 -23.37 3.47 -23.67
CA ALA A 406 -24.68 2.84 -23.74
C ALA A 406 -25.74 3.50 -22.84
N THR A 407 -25.33 4.22 -21.79
CA THR A 407 -26.27 4.92 -20.89
C THR A 407 -26.13 6.44 -20.91
N GLY A 408 -25.10 6.98 -21.56
CA GLY A 408 -24.84 8.42 -21.64
C GLY A 408 -24.41 9.04 -20.31
N LYS A 409 -23.85 8.25 -19.39
CA LYS A 409 -23.59 8.66 -18.00
C LYS A 409 -22.10 8.85 -17.72
N TYR A 410 -21.80 9.97 -17.07
CA TYR A 410 -20.52 10.23 -16.42
C TYR A 410 -20.53 9.69 -14.98
N THR A 411 -19.46 9.00 -14.56
CA THR A 411 -19.27 8.42 -13.22
C THR A 411 -17.81 8.54 -12.76
N ASN A 412 -17.53 8.27 -11.49
CA ASN A 412 -16.17 8.22 -10.93
C ASN A 412 -15.34 9.51 -11.07
N TRP A 413 -16.00 10.68 -11.21
CA TRP A 413 -15.36 12.00 -11.19
C TRP A 413 -14.37 12.13 -10.03
N THR A 414 -13.08 12.23 -10.36
CA THR A 414 -11.98 12.33 -9.39
C THR A 414 -11.08 13.51 -9.77
N SER A 415 -10.78 14.36 -8.80
CA SER A 415 -9.92 15.54 -8.97
C SER A 415 -8.51 15.28 -8.46
N PHE A 416 -7.53 15.90 -9.12
CA PHE A 416 -6.11 15.72 -8.86
C PHE A 416 -5.39 17.07 -8.77
N ALA A 417 -4.63 17.23 -7.69
CA ALA A 417 -3.70 18.33 -7.45
C ALA A 417 -2.25 17.83 -7.43
N TYR A 418 -1.30 18.75 -7.64
CA TYR A 418 0.12 18.46 -7.77
C TYR A 418 0.85 18.42 -6.42
N PRO A 419 1.70 17.42 -6.15
CA PRO A 419 2.29 17.21 -4.83
C PRO A 419 3.55 18.04 -4.55
N ASN A 420 4.27 18.53 -5.56
CA ASN A 420 5.66 18.99 -5.42
C ASN A 420 5.81 20.51 -5.17
N GLY A 421 4.72 21.21 -4.81
CA GLY A 421 4.69 22.68 -4.65
C GLY A 421 4.68 23.21 -3.20
N PRO A 422 5.26 24.39 -2.91
CA PRO A 422 5.18 25.08 -1.62
C PRO A 422 3.77 25.65 -1.29
N ILE A 423 2.91 24.79 -0.73
CA ILE A 423 1.61 25.05 -0.06
C ILE A 423 1.08 26.49 -0.20
N GLY A 424 0.21 26.69 -1.19
CA GLY A 424 -0.58 27.91 -1.36
C GLY A 424 -0.06 28.91 -2.39
N ARG A 425 0.78 28.47 -3.35
CA ARG A 425 1.21 29.27 -4.52
C ARG A 425 1.28 28.51 -5.85
N ASP A 426 0.80 27.27 -5.89
CA ASP A 426 1.06 26.35 -6.99
C ASP A 426 -0.25 25.91 -7.65
N PHE A 427 -0.28 25.88 -8.98
CA PHE A 427 -1.48 25.56 -9.75
C PHE A 427 -1.17 24.57 -10.88
N ILE A 428 -2.13 23.72 -11.24
CA ILE A 428 -2.11 22.87 -12.44
C ILE A 428 -3.36 23.18 -13.25
N THR A 429 -3.21 23.27 -14.57
CA THR A 429 -4.32 23.64 -15.44
C THR A 429 -5.23 22.45 -15.74
N HIS A 430 -4.67 21.31 -16.14
CA HIS A 430 -5.41 20.13 -16.62
C HIS A 430 -4.50 18.90 -16.82
N PHE A 431 -5.10 17.72 -17.03
CA PHE A 431 -4.44 16.61 -17.74
C PHE A 431 -4.60 16.79 -19.25
N GLU A 432 -3.52 16.54 -20.01
CA GLU A 432 -3.49 16.60 -21.47
C GLU A 432 -3.77 15.22 -22.08
N GLY A 433 -2.87 14.26 -21.82
CA GLY A 433 -2.90 12.92 -22.42
C GLY A 433 -3.41 11.81 -21.48
N ILE A 434 -3.98 10.76 -22.08
CA ILE A 434 -4.27 9.47 -21.43
C ILE A 434 -3.87 8.29 -22.33
N SER A 435 -3.32 7.25 -21.71
CA SER A 435 -3.08 5.92 -22.26
C SER A 435 -3.23 4.84 -21.19
N SER A 436 -3.36 3.57 -21.59
CA SER A 436 -3.36 2.41 -20.69
C SER A 436 -2.71 1.20 -21.36
N THR A 437 -1.86 0.48 -20.63
CA THR A 437 -1.24 -0.79 -21.07
C THR A 437 -1.63 -1.99 -20.19
N GLU A 438 -2.33 -1.74 -19.08
CA GLU A 438 -2.82 -2.73 -18.11
C GLU A 438 -4.22 -2.27 -17.68
N SER A 439 -5.22 -3.15 -17.70
CA SER A 439 -6.62 -2.74 -17.48
C SER A 439 -6.82 -2.13 -16.09
N GLY A 440 -7.37 -0.91 -16.05
CA GLY A 440 -7.50 -0.12 -14.82
C GLY A 440 -6.19 0.56 -14.36
N VAL A 441 -5.19 0.67 -15.23
CA VAL A 441 -3.93 1.38 -14.96
C VAL A 441 -3.70 2.38 -16.08
N TYR A 442 -3.73 3.66 -15.71
CA TYR A 442 -3.61 4.76 -16.65
C TYR A 442 -2.27 5.45 -16.50
N THR A 443 -1.66 5.75 -17.63
CA THR A 443 -0.54 6.67 -17.78
C THR A 443 -1.10 7.97 -18.36
N LEU A 444 -0.92 9.08 -17.65
CA LEU A 444 -1.42 10.40 -17.99
C LEU A 444 -0.25 11.37 -18.12
N ASN A 445 -0.50 12.51 -18.77
CA ASN A 445 0.39 13.66 -18.68
C ASN A 445 -0.37 14.89 -18.16
N ALA A 446 0.32 15.77 -17.46
CA ALA A 446 -0.22 16.98 -16.86
C ALA A 446 0.81 18.11 -16.87
N ASP A 447 0.33 19.34 -17.07
CA ASP A 447 1.17 20.53 -17.12
C ASP A 447 0.97 21.40 -15.88
N SER A 448 2.07 21.65 -15.15
CA SER A 448 2.09 22.35 -13.87
C SER A 448 2.61 23.78 -13.98
N VAL A 449 2.22 24.66 -13.05
CA VAL A 449 2.64 26.06 -12.98
C VAL A 449 3.11 26.41 -11.56
N GLN A 450 4.36 26.82 -11.43
CA GLN A 450 5.01 27.18 -10.15
C GLN A 450 5.16 28.71 -10.04
N ALA A 451 4.23 29.38 -9.34
CA ALA A 451 4.16 30.84 -9.37
C ALA A 451 5.28 31.52 -8.55
N GLY A 452 6.34 31.92 -9.24
CA GLY A 452 7.48 32.64 -8.67
C GLY A 452 8.76 31.80 -8.52
N SER A 453 8.82 30.62 -9.12
CA SER A 453 10.08 29.91 -9.38
C SER A 453 10.83 30.51 -10.59
N ALA A 454 11.99 29.97 -10.95
CA ALA A 454 12.70 30.32 -12.18
C ALA A 454 12.10 29.65 -13.43
N ASN A 455 11.53 28.45 -13.29
CA ASN A 455 10.84 27.68 -14.33
C ASN A 455 9.35 27.67 -14.03
N PRO A 456 8.58 28.68 -14.47
CA PRO A 456 7.21 28.86 -14.01
C PRO A 456 6.22 27.80 -14.54
N ALA A 457 6.60 26.92 -15.48
CA ALA A 457 5.77 25.77 -15.84
C ALA A 457 6.57 24.49 -16.18
N GLN A 458 6.07 23.34 -15.71
CA GLN A 458 6.75 22.04 -15.75
C GLN A 458 5.77 20.90 -16.11
N GLY A 459 6.04 20.17 -17.20
CA GLY A 459 5.27 18.99 -17.59
C GLY A 459 5.60 17.75 -16.76
N SER A 460 4.62 16.87 -16.55
CA SER A 460 4.75 15.64 -15.76
C SER A 460 4.19 14.42 -16.49
N TRP A 461 4.84 13.26 -16.34
CA TRP A 461 4.23 11.96 -16.59
C TRP A 461 3.67 11.41 -15.27
N VAL A 462 2.49 10.83 -15.30
CA VAL A 462 1.71 10.49 -14.11
C VAL A 462 1.11 9.10 -14.26
N THR A 463 1.16 8.28 -13.21
CA THR A 463 0.38 7.03 -13.16
C THR A 463 -0.79 7.15 -12.20
N VAL A 464 -1.96 6.69 -12.66
CA VAL A 464 -3.16 6.52 -11.83
C VAL A 464 -3.63 5.09 -11.99
N ARG A 465 -3.51 4.30 -10.92
CA ARG A 465 -4.17 2.98 -10.83
C ARG A 465 -5.59 3.18 -10.33
N ARG A 466 -6.55 2.46 -10.90
CA ARG A 466 -7.92 2.46 -10.38
C ARG A 466 -7.92 1.99 -8.94
N ASN A 467 -8.66 2.72 -8.12
CA ASN A 467 -9.24 2.11 -6.94
C ASN A 467 -10.21 1.01 -7.42
N PRO A 468 -10.35 -0.05 -6.62
CA PRO A 468 -11.02 -1.28 -7.06
C PRO A 468 -12.54 -1.21 -7.15
N ASP A 469 -13.15 -0.23 -6.50
CA ASP A 469 -14.55 0.18 -6.67
C ASP A 469 -14.80 0.82 -8.04
N ARG A 470 -13.71 0.97 -8.82
CA ARG A 470 -13.55 1.63 -10.11
C ARG A 470 -13.41 3.15 -10.02
N SER A 471 -13.36 3.74 -8.82
CA SER A 471 -12.88 5.13 -8.68
C SER A 471 -11.39 5.21 -9.06
N PHE A 472 -10.85 6.42 -9.18
CA PHE A 472 -9.44 6.60 -9.52
C PHE A 472 -8.60 6.75 -8.23
N GLY A 473 -7.51 5.98 -8.13
CA GLY A 473 -6.61 6.01 -6.98
C GLY A 473 -5.67 7.20 -6.98
N PRO A 474 -4.77 7.31 -5.99
CA PRO A 474 -3.81 8.41 -5.92
C PRO A 474 -2.89 8.43 -7.14
N ALA A 475 -2.61 9.62 -7.65
CA ALA A 475 -1.66 9.86 -8.72
C ALA A 475 -0.21 9.83 -8.20
N VAL A 476 0.67 9.12 -8.91
CA VAL A 476 2.12 9.15 -8.71
C VAL A 476 2.74 9.93 -9.87
N TRP A 477 3.55 10.94 -9.55
CA TRP A 477 4.01 11.98 -10.50
C TRP A 477 5.52 11.89 -10.76
N VAL A 478 5.93 12.17 -12.00
CA VAL A 478 7.33 12.25 -12.43
C VAL A 478 7.51 13.51 -13.26
N ASP A 479 8.26 14.48 -12.74
CA ASP A 479 8.53 15.75 -13.41
C ASP A 479 9.54 15.57 -14.57
N LEU A 480 9.13 15.98 -15.77
CA LEU A 480 9.88 15.78 -17.02
C LEU A 480 10.88 16.92 -17.26
N ASN A 481 12.00 16.88 -16.55
CA ASN A 481 13.10 17.84 -16.64
C ASN A 481 13.87 17.71 -17.97
N TYR A 482 13.40 18.39 -19.03
CA TYR A 482 14.03 18.36 -20.36
C TYR A 482 15.45 18.97 -20.34
N PRO A 483 16.49 18.27 -20.85
CA PRO A 483 17.88 18.72 -20.74
C PRO A 483 18.26 19.81 -21.76
N GLY A 484 19.20 20.67 -21.38
CA GLY A 484 19.86 21.61 -22.31
C GLY A 484 19.11 22.91 -22.61
N VAL A 485 17.92 23.10 -22.06
CA VAL A 485 17.16 24.36 -22.07
C VAL A 485 16.96 24.81 -20.62
N ASP A 486 16.96 26.12 -20.38
CA ASP A 486 16.43 26.74 -19.15
C ASP A 486 14.99 27.17 -19.47
N PRO A 487 13.97 26.34 -19.16
CA PRO A 487 12.68 26.42 -19.84
C PRO A 487 11.72 27.33 -19.08
N SER A 488 11.29 28.41 -19.74
CA SER A 488 10.19 29.24 -19.21
C SER A 488 8.88 28.44 -19.10
N ILE A 489 8.67 27.48 -20.01
CA ILE A 489 7.58 26.50 -19.96
C ILE A 489 8.12 25.16 -20.50
N SER A 490 7.87 24.05 -19.81
CA SER A 490 7.82 22.72 -20.42
C SER A 490 6.42 22.14 -20.33
N SER A 491 5.99 21.42 -21.36
CA SER A 491 4.60 21.00 -21.58
C SER A 491 4.55 19.61 -22.23
N SER A 492 3.63 18.77 -21.76
CA SER A 492 3.64 17.31 -21.94
C SER A 492 2.41 16.78 -22.68
N ASN A 493 2.07 17.42 -23.79
CA ASN A 493 0.83 17.26 -24.58
C ASN A 493 0.26 15.84 -24.76
N SER A 494 1.04 14.75 -24.90
CA SER A 494 0.43 13.42 -25.04
C SER A 494 1.32 12.24 -24.61
N VAL A 495 0.66 11.11 -24.30
CA VAL A 495 1.27 9.87 -23.78
C VAL A 495 0.75 8.61 -24.49
N ALA A 496 1.64 7.64 -24.66
CA ALA A 496 1.35 6.28 -25.11
C ALA A 496 2.15 5.28 -24.25
N GLY A 497 1.52 4.73 -23.22
CA GLY A 497 2.19 3.97 -22.16
C GLY A 497 3.27 4.81 -21.46
N ASN A 498 4.53 4.45 -21.68
CA ASN A 498 5.68 5.16 -21.13
C ASN A 498 6.37 6.13 -22.12
N GLN A 499 5.86 6.24 -23.36
CA GLN A 499 6.31 7.27 -24.31
C GLN A 499 5.52 8.56 -24.12
N VAL A 500 6.20 9.70 -24.19
CA VAL A 500 5.65 11.05 -24.07
C VAL A 500 6.07 11.89 -25.27
N VAL A 501 5.19 12.77 -25.72
CA VAL A 501 5.50 13.85 -26.66
C VAL A 501 5.00 15.19 -26.11
N GLY A 502 5.71 16.27 -26.44
CA GLY A 502 5.40 17.59 -25.90
C GLY A 502 6.22 18.71 -26.52
N LEU A 503 6.26 19.85 -25.83
CA LEU A 503 6.99 21.05 -26.25
C LEU A 503 7.70 21.74 -25.08
N VAL A 504 8.75 22.49 -25.41
CA VAL A 504 9.50 23.35 -24.49
C VAL A 504 9.58 24.74 -25.09
N ILE A 505 9.39 25.77 -24.26
CA ILE A 505 9.47 27.19 -24.63
C ILE A 505 10.59 27.83 -23.81
N GLY A 506 11.69 28.15 -24.48
CA GLY A 506 12.85 28.83 -23.90
C GLY A 506 13.09 30.20 -24.53
N ALA A 507 14.13 30.91 -24.07
CA ALA A 507 14.50 32.23 -24.61
C ALA A 507 14.89 32.21 -26.11
N SER A 508 15.20 31.04 -26.66
CA SER A 508 15.49 30.80 -28.09
C SER A 508 14.25 30.45 -28.93
N GLY A 509 13.06 30.35 -28.33
CA GLY A 509 11.81 29.97 -28.99
C GLY A 509 11.25 28.63 -28.51
N THR A 510 10.23 28.13 -29.23
CA THR A 510 9.58 26.83 -28.98
C THR A 510 10.34 25.70 -29.67
N SER A 511 10.39 24.52 -29.05
CA SER A 511 10.93 23.29 -29.64
C SER A 511 10.09 22.08 -29.21
N SER A 512 9.86 21.15 -30.14
CA SER A 512 9.12 19.91 -29.88
C SER A 512 10.06 18.83 -29.36
N PHE A 513 9.61 18.02 -28.39
CA PHE A 513 10.39 16.90 -27.85
C PHE A 513 9.58 15.61 -27.79
N GLN A 514 10.32 14.50 -27.74
CA GLN A 514 9.80 13.18 -27.40
C GLN A 514 10.61 12.63 -26.21
N ALA A 515 10.00 11.77 -25.41
CA ALA A 515 10.67 11.14 -24.28
C ALA A 515 10.19 9.71 -24.04
N THR A 516 11.10 8.86 -23.58
CA THR A 516 10.76 7.55 -23.00
C THR A 516 10.96 7.65 -21.50
N VAL A 517 9.89 7.58 -20.72
CA VAL A 517 9.98 7.38 -19.27
C VAL A 517 10.39 5.93 -19.07
N ASN A 518 11.60 5.70 -18.56
CA ASN A 518 12.13 4.35 -18.37
C ASN A 518 11.56 3.76 -17.06
N THR A 519 10.27 3.42 -17.10
CA THR A 519 9.63 2.55 -16.12
C THR A 519 10.32 1.20 -16.14
N GLY A 520 10.84 0.77 -14.99
CA GLY A 520 11.43 -0.57 -14.91
C GLY A 520 10.34 -1.62 -15.07
N PHE A 521 10.53 -2.60 -15.96
CA PHE A 521 9.90 -3.90 -15.76
C PHE A 521 10.52 -4.49 -14.48
N GLN A 522 9.88 -4.26 -13.33
CA GLN A 522 10.51 -4.44 -12.02
C GLN A 522 10.77 -5.92 -11.71
N LEU A 523 12.03 -6.32 -11.87
CA LEU A 523 12.49 -7.67 -11.65
C LEU A 523 12.60 -7.95 -10.14
N SER A 524 11.61 -8.63 -9.56
CA SER A 524 11.77 -9.25 -8.24
C SER A 524 12.99 -10.16 -8.22
N ASN A 525 13.83 -10.09 -7.18
CA ASN A 525 14.70 -11.23 -6.90
C ASN A 525 13.83 -12.42 -6.49
N VAL A 526 14.22 -13.62 -6.92
CA VAL A 526 13.58 -14.87 -6.53
C VAL A 526 14.60 -15.68 -5.71
N ILE A 527 14.45 -15.64 -4.38
CA ILE A 527 15.45 -16.05 -3.41
C ILE A 527 14.97 -17.32 -2.71
N SER A 528 15.28 -18.47 -3.31
CA SER A 528 14.53 -19.72 -3.09
C SER A 528 15.41 -20.97 -3.20
N GLY A 529 14.99 -22.04 -2.53
CA GLY A 529 15.65 -23.35 -2.53
C GLY A 529 16.98 -23.44 -1.77
N ASN A 530 17.45 -22.35 -1.15
CA ASN A 530 18.73 -22.30 -0.43
C ASN A 530 18.67 -23.12 0.87
N ARG A 531 19.81 -23.67 1.31
CA ARG A 531 19.90 -24.51 2.53
C ARG A 531 20.01 -23.70 3.83
N GLY A 532 20.28 -22.41 3.73
CA GLY A 532 20.11 -21.43 4.80
C GLY A 532 18.72 -20.80 4.78
N ASN A 533 18.68 -19.51 5.14
CA ASN A 533 17.52 -18.65 4.96
C ASN A 533 17.46 -18.14 3.51
N GLY A 534 16.40 -17.46 3.10
CA GLY A 534 16.41 -16.66 1.88
C GLY A 534 17.38 -15.49 2.01
N ILE A 535 17.11 -14.59 2.96
CA ILE A 535 17.97 -13.47 3.34
C ILE A 535 18.34 -13.58 4.82
N GLY A 536 19.59 -13.27 5.17
CA GLY A 536 20.03 -13.15 6.56
C GLY A 536 20.78 -11.85 6.82
N ILE A 537 20.27 -11.04 7.77
CA ILE A 537 20.85 -9.78 8.23
C ILE A 537 21.49 -10.02 9.61
N TYR A 538 22.82 -9.88 9.69
CA TYR A 538 23.63 -10.30 10.82
C TYR A 538 24.36 -9.08 11.43
N GLY A 539 23.72 -8.40 12.37
CA GLY A 539 24.23 -7.17 13.01
C GLY A 539 24.20 -5.90 12.14
N SER A 540 23.91 -6.02 10.84
CA SER A 540 23.78 -4.91 9.91
C SER A 540 22.51 -4.08 10.13
N HIS A 541 22.51 -2.83 9.68
CA HIS A 541 21.47 -1.85 9.96
C HIS A 541 21.07 -0.98 8.76
N ASP A 542 19.90 -0.32 8.86
CA ASP A 542 19.35 0.61 7.87
C ASP A 542 19.20 0.05 6.43
N ASN A 543 19.18 -1.28 6.25
CA ASN A 543 18.95 -1.91 4.94
C ASN A 543 17.45 -1.95 4.59
N GLN A 544 17.12 -1.87 3.30
CA GLN A 544 15.77 -2.11 2.78
C GLN A 544 15.72 -3.45 2.02
N ILE A 545 14.69 -4.25 2.32
CA ILE A 545 14.33 -5.48 1.62
C ILE A 545 12.96 -5.26 0.97
N ALA A 546 12.88 -5.03 -0.34
CA ALA A 546 11.62 -4.67 -1.03
C ALA A 546 11.38 -5.53 -2.27
N MET A 547 10.11 -5.79 -2.62
CA MET A 547 9.71 -6.45 -3.89
C MET A 547 10.26 -7.85 -4.15
N ASN A 548 10.79 -8.55 -3.15
CA ASN A 548 11.38 -9.89 -3.33
C ASN A 548 10.31 -10.99 -3.30
N GLN A 549 10.58 -12.09 -4.02
CA GLN A 549 9.88 -13.37 -3.89
C GLN A 549 10.80 -14.37 -3.17
N ILE A 550 10.43 -14.80 -1.97
CA ILE A 550 11.33 -15.51 -1.05
C ILE A 550 10.72 -16.85 -0.63
N GLY A 551 11.24 -17.94 -1.21
CA GLY A 551 10.79 -19.31 -0.99
C GLY A 551 9.70 -19.80 -1.96
N THR A 552 9.41 -19.04 -3.02
CA THR A 552 8.51 -19.40 -4.13
C THR A 552 9.28 -19.62 -5.44
N ASP A 553 8.61 -20.12 -6.48
CA ASP A 553 9.05 -19.89 -7.85
C ASP A 553 8.77 -18.43 -8.29
N ALA A 554 9.25 -18.05 -9.47
CA ALA A 554 9.17 -16.67 -9.99
C ALA A 554 7.74 -16.15 -10.27
N THR A 555 6.74 -17.03 -10.27
CA THR A 555 5.32 -16.67 -10.34
C THR A 555 4.66 -16.51 -8.98
N GLY A 556 5.38 -16.76 -7.88
CA GLY A 556 4.85 -16.62 -6.51
C GLY A 556 3.75 -17.61 -6.15
N THR A 557 3.63 -18.72 -6.89
CA THR A 557 2.48 -19.65 -6.80
C THR A 557 2.87 -21.08 -6.44
N LEU A 558 4.12 -21.51 -6.70
CA LEU A 558 4.63 -22.82 -6.26
C LEU A 558 5.68 -22.67 -5.16
N ARG A 559 5.64 -23.59 -4.19
CA ARG A 559 6.62 -23.65 -3.09
C ARG A 559 8.00 -24.03 -3.64
N ARG A 560 9.02 -23.23 -3.32
CA ARG A 560 10.45 -23.49 -3.49
C ARG A 560 11.22 -23.05 -2.25
N GLY A 561 10.70 -23.40 -1.08
CA GLY A 561 11.14 -22.88 0.21
C GLY A 561 12.63 -23.00 0.46
N ASN A 562 13.21 -21.97 1.08
CA ASN A 562 14.52 -22.09 1.70
C ASN A 562 14.42 -23.02 2.92
N ALA A 563 15.50 -23.73 3.27
CA ALA A 563 15.49 -24.77 4.31
C ALA A 563 15.48 -24.22 5.75
N LYS A 564 15.59 -22.90 5.91
CA LYS A 564 15.35 -22.16 7.17
C LYS A 564 14.26 -21.11 6.93
N ASN A 565 14.41 -19.90 7.46
CA ASN A 565 13.40 -18.85 7.34
C ASN A 565 13.43 -18.20 5.94
N GLY A 566 12.39 -17.46 5.58
CA GLY A 566 12.46 -16.54 4.44
C GLY A 566 13.48 -15.43 4.70
N ILE A 567 13.29 -14.67 5.78
CA ILE A 567 14.23 -13.65 6.27
C ILE A 567 14.63 -13.94 7.72
N LEU A 568 15.91 -13.75 8.05
CA LEU A 568 16.45 -13.74 9.41
C LEU A 568 17.05 -12.36 9.71
N VAL A 569 16.68 -11.76 10.84
CA VAL A 569 17.27 -10.52 11.37
C VAL A 569 17.81 -10.82 12.76
N THR A 570 19.13 -10.68 12.96
CA THR A 570 19.78 -11.23 14.17
C THR A 570 21.03 -10.45 14.59
N GLN A 571 21.60 -10.81 15.75
CA GLN A 571 22.86 -10.27 16.29
C GLN A 571 22.85 -8.74 16.47
N GLY A 572 21.74 -8.17 16.97
CA GLY A 572 21.61 -6.73 17.17
C GLY A 572 21.29 -5.91 15.91
N ALA A 573 21.04 -6.56 14.76
CA ALA A 573 20.62 -5.88 13.53
C ALA A 573 19.41 -4.95 13.76
N ALA A 574 19.49 -3.72 13.27
CA ALA A 574 18.56 -2.67 13.67
C ALA A 574 18.12 -1.73 12.54
N ARG A 575 16.94 -1.11 12.69
CA ARG A 575 16.36 -0.13 11.73
C ARG A 575 16.23 -0.64 10.29
N ASN A 576 16.24 -1.95 10.07
CA ASN A 576 16.04 -2.52 8.74
C ASN A 576 14.55 -2.46 8.37
N LEU A 577 14.26 -2.06 7.14
CA LEU A 577 12.91 -2.05 6.57
C LEU A 577 12.69 -3.30 5.72
N ILE A 578 11.75 -4.14 6.13
CA ILE A 578 11.25 -5.26 5.35
C ILE A 578 9.94 -4.81 4.71
N GLY A 579 10.01 -4.47 3.42
CA GLY A 579 8.93 -3.92 2.62
C GLY A 579 9.18 -2.45 2.24
N GLY A 580 8.15 -1.61 2.42
CA GLY A 580 8.10 -0.27 1.84
C GLY A 580 7.69 0.87 2.76
N GLN A 581 7.71 2.08 2.20
CA GLN A 581 7.14 3.32 2.73
C GLN A 581 6.19 4.02 1.74
N ALA A 582 6.05 3.49 0.51
CA ALA A 582 5.26 4.08 -0.58
C ALA A 582 3.75 4.18 -0.30
N THR A 583 2.99 4.71 -1.26
CA THR A 583 1.53 4.86 -1.25
C THR A 583 0.86 4.04 -2.37
N GLY A 584 -0.15 3.21 -2.05
CA GLY A 584 -0.82 2.28 -2.97
C GLY A 584 -0.52 0.79 -2.68
N GLY A 585 -1.54 -0.07 -2.46
CA GLY A 585 -1.35 -1.52 -2.33
C GLY A 585 -2.29 -2.28 -1.38
N ASN A 586 -3.35 -2.91 -1.89
CA ASN A 586 -4.42 -3.57 -1.14
C ASN A 586 -5.39 -2.59 -0.46
N ASP A 587 -6.54 -2.33 -1.10
CA ASP A 587 -7.70 -1.66 -0.50
C ASP A 587 -8.92 -2.62 -0.53
N PRO A 588 -9.21 -3.28 0.60
CA PRO A 588 -10.34 -4.17 0.70
C PRO A 588 -11.70 -3.49 0.78
N THR A 589 -11.78 -2.18 1.05
CA THR A 589 -13.07 -1.46 1.11
C THR A 589 -13.68 -1.29 -0.27
N ALA A 590 -12.84 -1.38 -1.30
CA ALA A 590 -13.21 -1.17 -2.68
C ALA A 590 -12.94 -2.41 -3.59
N ASN A 591 -12.13 -3.42 -3.17
CA ASN A 591 -11.79 -4.72 -3.82
C ASN A 591 -10.39 -4.94 -4.52
N VAL A 592 -9.30 -4.22 -4.18
CA VAL A 592 -7.94 -4.43 -4.77
C VAL A 592 -7.22 -5.25 -3.75
N PHE A 593 -6.72 -6.39 -4.16
CA PHE A 593 -6.11 -7.37 -3.25
C PHE A 593 -4.66 -7.69 -3.64
N VAL A 594 -4.03 -6.83 -4.45
CA VAL A 594 -2.64 -7.00 -4.88
C VAL A 594 -1.68 -6.74 -3.73
N ARG A 595 -0.54 -7.42 -3.73
CA ARG A 595 0.58 -7.08 -2.85
C ARG A 595 1.02 -5.63 -3.15
N PRO A 596 1.27 -4.78 -2.12
CA PRO A 596 1.81 -3.44 -2.34
C PRO A 596 3.09 -3.48 -3.18
N PRO A 597 3.40 -2.46 -4.01
CA PRO A 597 4.53 -2.48 -4.93
C PRO A 597 5.83 -2.91 -4.24
N GLN A 598 6.28 -2.13 -3.24
CA GLN A 598 7.48 -2.39 -2.43
C GLN A 598 7.38 -3.66 -1.52
N GLY A 599 6.22 -4.31 -1.41
CA GLY A 599 5.98 -5.44 -0.52
C GLY A 599 6.67 -6.73 -0.97
N ASN A 600 7.18 -7.51 -0.02
CA ASN A 600 7.77 -8.83 -0.31
C ASN A 600 6.74 -9.96 -0.23
N LEU A 601 6.92 -11.01 -1.03
CA LEU A 601 6.23 -12.29 -0.90
C LEU A 601 7.16 -13.28 -0.19
N ILE A 602 6.81 -13.72 1.02
CA ILE A 602 7.69 -14.49 1.91
C ILE A 602 6.99 -15.80 2.32
N SER A 603 7.13 -16.84 1.50
CA SER A 603 6.27 -18.02 1.56
C SER A 603 6.99 -19.33 1.25
N GLY A 604 6.39 -20.46 1.64
CA GLY A 604 6.88 -21.80 1.34
C GLY A 604 8.11 -22.28 2.11
N ASN A 605 8.75 -21.43 2.92
CA ASN A 605 10.00 -21.72 3.63
C ASN A 605 9.82 -22.76 4.75
N GLN A 606 10.89 -23.50 5.06
CA GLN A 606 10.85 -24.61 6.03
C GLN A 606 10.99 -24.18 7.50
N GLY A 607 11.35 -22.92 7.74
CA GLY A 607 11.28 -22.24 9.03
C GLY A 607 10.08 -21.29 9.11
N ASN A 608 10.30 -20.11 9.69
CA ASN A 608 9.32 -19.02 9.69
C ASN A 608 9.36 -18.24 8.37
N GLY A 609 8.38 -17.37 8.11
CA GLY A 609 8.50 -16.35 7.07
C GLY A 609 9.61 -15.35 7.40
N VAL A 610 9.46 -14.64 8.51
CA VAL A 610 10.48 -13.74 9.08
C VAL A 610 10.80 -14.14 10.52
N LEU A 611 12.08 -14.16 10.89
CA LEU A 611 12.55 -14.37 12.27
C LEU A 611 13.44 -13.20 12.70
N ILE A 612 13.02 -12.46 13.73
CA ILE A 612 13.78 -11.36 14.37
C ILE A 612 14.21 -11.85 15.76
N ASN A 613 15.51 -11.92 16.04
CA ASN A 613 15.99 -12.41 17.34
C ASN A 613 17.34 -11.87 17.80
N LYS A 614 17.77 -12.27 18.99
CA LYS A 614 19.11 -11.98 19.57
C LYS A 614 19.43 -10.47 19.59
N GLY A 615 18.55 -9.69 20.22
CA GLY A 615 18.73 -8.26 20.44
C GLY A 615 18.51 -7.37 19.21
N ALA A 616 18.09 -7.93 18.06
CA ALA A 616 17.65 -7.12 16.92
C ALA A 616 16.48 -6.20 17.32
N THR A 617 16.51 -4.93 16.90
CA THR A 617 15.63 -3.87 17.43
C THR A 617 15.31 -2.79 16.39
N GLN A 618 14.21 -2.05 16.55
CA GLN A 618 13.81 -0.96 15.65
C GLN A 618 13.56 -1.38 14.19
N ASN A 619 13.47 -2.68 13.88
CA ASN A 619 13.19 -3.15 12.52
C ASN A 619 11.68 -3.05 12.24
N ILE A 620 11.34 -2.70 10.99
CA ILE A 620 9.95 -2.44 10.56
C ILE A 620 9.56 -3.43 9.46
N LEU A 621 8.39 -4.06 9.59
CA LEU A 621 7.74 -4.84 8.54
C LEU A 621 6.51 -4.08 8.04
N SER A 622 6.47 -3.74 6.75
CA SER A 622 5.31 -3.10 6.10
C SER A 622 4.96 -3.71 4.75
N GLY A 623 3.66 -3.89 4.48
CA GLY A 623 3.14 -4.33 3.19
C GLY A 623 3.53 -5.74 2.73
N ASN A 624 3.99 -6.63 3.62
CA ASN A 624 4.49 -7.95 3.23
C ASN A 624 3.36 -9.01 3.20
N PHE A 625 3.40 -9.88 2.19
CA PHE A 625 2.54 -11.06 2.10
C PHE A 625 3.36 -12.29 2.56
N VAL A 626 2.96 -12.91 3.66
CA VAL A 626 3.79 -13.89 4.40
C VAL A 626 3.00 -15.17 4.66
N GLY A 627 3.29 -16.21 3.88
CA GLY A 627 2.59 -17.50 3.90
C GLY A 627 1.44 -17.64 2.91
N THR A 628 1.15 -16.60 2.13
CA THR A 628 0.19 -16.65 1.02
C THR A 628 0.89 -16.92 -0.31
N ASP A 629 0.12 -17.20 -1.36
CA ASP A 629 0.58 -17.03 -2.74
C ASP A 629 0.71 -15.54 -3.13
N ALA A 630 1.10 -15.28 -4.38
CA ALA A 630 1.18 -13.93 -4.95
C ALA A 630 -0.13 -13.12 -4.88
N SER A 631 -1.30 -13.76 -4.92
CA SER A 631 -2.60 -13.08 -4.78
C SER A 631 -2.96 -12.69 -3.35
N GLY A 632 -2.24 -13.19 -2.34
CA GLY A 632 -2.58 -12.96 -0.94
C GLY A 632 -3.76 -13.80 -0.43
N ASN A 633 -4.38 -14.64 -1.26
CA ASN A 633 -5.67 -15.26 -0.98
C ASN A 633 -5.67 -16.80 -1.00
N ALA A 634 -4.55 -17.45 -1.37
CA ALA A 634 -4.33 -18.89 -1.24
C ALA A 634 -3.14 -19.22 -0.32
N ALA A 635 -3.14 -20.39 0.32
CA ALA A 635 -2.17 -20.75 1.35
C ALA A 635 -0.88 -21.38 0.79
N LEU A 636 0.20 -20.59 0.72
CA LEU A 636 1.55 -21.02 0.36
C LEU A 636 2.49 -21.13 1.60
N GLY A 637 1.89 -21.28 2.79
CA GLY A 637 2.47 -21.11 4.13
C GLY A 637 3.92 -21.50 4.36
N ASN A 638 4.64 -20.69 5.14
CA ASN A 638 5.87 -21.13 5.78
C ASN A 638 5.56 -22.25 6.80
N ARG A 639 6.53 -23.11 7.10
CA ARG A 639 6.28 -24.32 7.91
C ARG A 639 6.09 -24.04 9.39
N LEU A 640 6.70 -22.98 9.91
CA LEU A 640 6.52 -22.46 11.27
C LEU A 640 5.66 -21.18 11.22
N ASP A 641 5.94 -20.18 12.06
CA ASP A 641 5.17 -18.95 12.13
C ASP A 641 5.33 -18.08 10.86
N GLY A 642 4.39 -17.19 10.59
CA GLY A 642 4.55 -16.15 9.57
C GLY A 642 5.69 -15.20 9.96
N VAL A 643 5.57 -14.57 11.14
CA VAL A 643 6.62 -13.77 11.76
C VAL A 643 6.87 -14.23 13.19
N ALA A 644 8.14 -14.33 13.59
CA ALA A 644 8.55 -14.62 14.96
C ALA A 644 9.53 -13.56 15.49
N ILE A 645 9.29 -13.05 16.70
CA ILE A 645 10.12 -12.08 17.40
C ILE A 645 10.54 -12.69 18.75
N GLU A 646 11.85 -12.91 18.93
CA GLU A 646 12.40 -13.73 20.01
C GLU A 646 13.60 -13.07 20.71
N ASN A 647 13.38 -12.51 21.90
CA ASN A 647 14.38 -11.75 22.66
C ASN A 647 14.90 -10.54 21.82
N ALA A 648 13.98 -9.76 21.27
CA ALA A 648 14.22 -8.70 20.28
C ALA A 648 13.22 -7.54 20.47
N ASN A 649 13.59 -6.56 21.31
CA ASN A 649 12.70 -5.47 21.74
C ASN A 649 12.54 -4.37 20.67
N GLY A 650 11.44 -3.61 20.71
CA GLY A 650 11.30 -2.38 19.94
C GLY A 650 11.12 -2.56 18.43
N ASN A 651 10.66 -3.74 17.98
CA ASN A 651 10.40 -4.02 16.56
C ASN A 651 8.92 -3.76 16.22
N GLN A 652 8.61 -3.50 14.96
CA GLN A 652 7.27 -3.01 14.57
C GLN A 652 6.75 -3.71 13.31
N LEU A 653 5.48 -4.12 13.34
CA LEU A 653 4.71 -4.55 12.17
C LEU A 653 3.64 -3.52 11.88
N ILE A 654 3.84 -2.72 10.84
CA ILE A 654 3.01 -1.58 10.48
C ILE A 654 2.50 -1.82 9.06
N GLY A 655 1.19 -2.01 8.88
CA GLY A 655 0.58 -1.95 7.55
C GLY A 655 0.69 -0.53 6.99
N CYS A 656 -0.23 0.34 7.40
CA CYS A 656 -0.33 1.73 6.97
C CYS A 656 0.18 2.72 8.02
N THR A 657 0.46 3.95 7.56
CA THR A 657 0.66 5.11 8.45
C THR A 657 -0.67 5.83 8.68
N LEU A 658 -0.76 6.66 9.74
CA LEU A 658 -1.97 7.40 10.11
C LEU A 658 -2.49 8.39 9.05
N GLN A 659 -1.72 8.65 7.99
CA GLN A 659 -1.96 9.69 7.00
C GLN A 659 -2.59 9.15 5.69
N GLN A 660 -3.02 7.90 5.69
CA GLN A 660 -3.54 7.20 4.50
C GLN A 660 -5.03 6.87 4.65
N SER A 661 -5.85 7.44 3.74
CA SER A 661 -7.24 7.07 3.48
C SER A 661 -7.42 6.98 1.96
N PRO A 662 -8.01 5.90 1.40
CA PRO A 662 -8.50 4.69 2.08
C PRO A 662 -7.36 3.82 2.69
N PHE A 663 -7.71 2.66 3.24
CA PHE A 663 -6.80 1.84 4.04
C PHE A 663 -5.94 0.93 3.14
N VAL A 664 -4.81 1.47 2.71
CA VAL A 664 -4.11 1.06 1.48
C VAL A 664 -2.82 0.26 1.73
N PHE A 665 -2.57 -0.24 2.95
CA PHE A 665 -1.46 -1.16 3.27
C PHE A 665 -1.77 -2.09 4.44
N TYR A 666 -1.50 -3.38 4.27
CA TYR A 666 -1.51 -4.39 5.32
C TYR A 666 -0.35 -5.38 5.16
N ASN A 667 0.27 -5.82 6.26
CA ASN A 667 0.98 -7.11 6.21
C ASN A 667 -0.07 -8.23 6.31
N VAL A 668 0.04 -9.26 5.47
CA VAL A 668 -0.86 -10.42 5.43
C VAL A 668 -0.09 -11.64 5.92
N LEU A 669 -0.27 -12.00 7.20
CA LEU A 669 0.46 -13.06 7.89
C LEU A 669 -0.43 -14.30 8.03
N SER A 670 -0.65 -14.99 6.91
CA SER A 670 -1.74 -15.95 6.74
C SER A 670 -1.28 -17.23 6.04
N GLY A 671 -1.99 -18.34 6.29
CA GLY A 671 -1.71 -19.66 5.70
C GLY A 671 -0.50 -20.41 6.28
N ASN A 672 0.17 -19.86 7.30
CA ASN A 672 1.40 -20.43 7.87
C ASN A 672 1.12 -21.65 8.76
N GLY A 673 2.10 -22.55 8.91
CA GLY A 673 1.95 -23.78 9.71
C GLY A 673 1.92 -23.54 11.23
N GLY A 674 2.58 -22.48 11.69
CA GLY A 674 2.53 -21.96 13.06
C GLY A 674 1.51 -20.83 13.21
N ASN A 675 1.82 -19.83 14.02
CA ASN A 675 1.00 -18.64 14.21
C ASN A 675 1.17 -17.65 13.04
N GLY A 676 0.29 -16.66 12.91
CA GLY A 676 0.53 -15.50 12.02
C GLY A 676 1.73 -14.68 12.51
N LEU A 677 1.66 -14.22 13.76
CA LEU A 677 2.74 -13.56 14.50
C LEU A 677 2.96 -14.22 15.87
N ARG A 678 4.22 -14.41 16.27
CA ARG A 678 4.62 -14.82 17.62
C ARG A 678 5.65 -13.88 18.22
N ILE A 679 5.43 -13.47 19.46
CA ILE A 679 6.27 -12.56 20.24
C ILE A 679 6.63 -13.26 21.56
N THR A 680 7.93 -13.43 21.82
CA THR A 680 8.44 -14.11 23.02
C THR A 680 9.62 -13.34 23.61
N ASN A 681 9.57 -13.06 24.92
CA ASN A 681 10.58 -12.29 25.67
C ASN A 681 10.99 -10.97 24.99
N SER A 682 10.06 -10.29 24.33
CA SER A 682 10.36 -9.12 23.49
C SER A 682 9.45 -7.98 23.87
N ASN A 683 10.04 -6.87 24.30
CA ASN A 683 9.30 -5.71 24.79
C ASN A 683 8.99 -4.69 23.69
N ASP A 684 8.09 -3.76 23.99
CA ASP A 684 7.90 -2.51 23.23
C ASP A 684 7.61 -2.76 21.74
N THR A 685 6.84 -3.81 21.45
CA THR A 685 6.57 -4.29 20.09
C THR A 685 5.22 -3.77 19.60
N THR A 686 5.21 -3.11 18.44
CA THR A 686 4.00 -2.52 17.84
C THR A 686 3.47 -3.39 16.71
N VAL A 687 2.16 -3.61 16.64
CA VAL A 687 1.49 -4.48 15.65
C VAL A 687 0.21 -3.77 15.17
N GLN A 688 0.28 -3.02 14.07
CA GLN A 688 -0.81 -2.17 13.56
C GLN A 688 -1.09 -2.42 12.07
N ALA A 689 -2.37 -2.40 11.66
CA ALA A 689 -2.79 -2.66 10.29
C ALA A 689 -2.24 -3.99 9.71
N ASN A 690 -2.54 -5.12 10.36
CA ASN A 690 -2.16 -6.46 9.88
C ASN A 690 -3.37 -7.39 9.78
N PHE A 691 -3.34 -8.27 8.78
CA PHE A 691 -4.27 -9.40 8.64
C PHE A 691 -3.56 -10.70 9.07
N MET A 692 -4.21 -11.51 9.90
CA MET A 692 -3.66 -12.76 10.44
C MET A 692 -4.71 -13.87 10.41
N GLY A 693 -4.61 -14.76 9.43
CA GLY A 693 -5.52 -15.89 9.20
C GLY A 693 -6.64 -15.63 8.17
N VAL A 694 -6.76 -14.38 7.69
CA VAL A 694 -7.56 -13.99 6.53
C VAL A 694 -6.65 -13.61 5.36
N GLY A 695 -7.13 -13.78 4.13
CA GLY A 695 -6.44 -13.37 2.92
C GLY A 695 -6.38 -11.85 2.77
N ALA A 696 -5.55 -11.39 1.83
CA ALA A 696 -5.45 -9.97 1.46
C ALA A 696 -6.82 -9.33 1.18
N ASN A 697 -7.78 -10.12 0.69
CA ASN A 697 -9.11 -9.66 0.31
C ASN A 697 -10.10 -9.36 1.44
N ASN A 698 -9.76 -9.61 2.71
CA ASN A 698 -10.70 -9.45 3.84
C ASN A 698 -12.03 -10.21 3.65
N ALA A 699 -12.05 -11.27 2.84
CA ALA A 699 -13.24 -12.04 2.46
C ALA A 699 -12.99 -13.56 2.37
N THR A 700 -11.74 -14.00 2.49
CA THR A 700 -11.32 -15.40 2.44
C THR A 700 -10.54 -15.78 3.70
N ILE A 701 -10.88 -16.91 4.32
CA ILE A 701 -10.07 -17.50 5.40
C ILE A 701 -8.84 -18.18 4.78
N VAL A 702 -7.66 -17.72 5.16
CA VAL A 702 -6.36 -18.30 4.78
C VAL A 702 -5.67 -18.70 6.09
N ALA A 703 -6.23 -19.72 6.73
CA ALA A 703 -6.00 -20.03 8.15
C ALA A 703 -4.53 -20.34 8.48
N ASN A 704 -3.98 -19.69 9.52
CA ASN A 704 -2.73 -20.15 10.16
C ASN A 704 -3.01 -21.40 11.01
N GLY A 705 -2.04 -22.31 11.15
CA GLY A 705 -2.14 -23.55 11.94
C GLY A 705 -2.15 -23.35 13.46
N GLY A 706 -1.60 -22.22 13.93
CA GLY A 706 -1.60 -21.77 15.31
C GLY A 706 -2.69 -20.72 15.59
N ASN A 707 -2.36 -19.77 16.46
CA ASN A 707 -3.18 -18.57 16.67
C ASN A 707 -2.91 -17.55 15.55
N GLY A 708 -3.71 -16.49 15.45
CA GLY A 708 -3.33 -15.31 14.67
C GLY A 708 -2.11 -14.63 15.30
N LEU A 709 -2.20 -14.30 16.59
CA LEU A 709 -1.14 -13.72 17.41
C LEU A 709 -0.90 -14.53 18.69
N LEU A 710 0.37 -14.75 19.05
CA LEU A 710 0.80 -15.27 20.35
C LEU A 710 1.81 -14.32 21.02
N VAL A 711 1.52 -13.87 22.25
CA VAL A 711 2.42 -13.07 23.10
C VAL A 711 2.75 -13.87 24.38
N SER A 712 4.05 -14.04 24.67
CA SER A 712 4.52 -15.08 25.60
C SER A 712 5.82 -14.73 26.34
N GLY A 713 6.18 -15.57 27.30
CA GLY A 713 7.39 -15.41 28.12
C GLY A 713 7.31 -14.20 29.05
N THR A 714 8.29 -13.30 28.95
CA THR A 714 8.39 -12.05 29.75
C THR A 714 8.14 -10.78 28.93
N SER A 715 7.52 -10.89 27.75
CA SER A 715 7.24 -9.76 26.86
C SER A 715 6.39 -8.68 27.55
N ASN A 716 6.88 -7.44 27.60
CA ASN A 716 6.18 -6.30 28.19
C ASN A 716 5.80 -5.25 27.12
N ASN A 717 4.70 -4.51 27.32
CA ASN A 717 4.34 -3.34 26.50
C ASN A 717 4.17 -3.66 25.00
N THR A 718 3.44 -4.73 24.68
CA THR A 718 3.07 -5.06 23.30
C THR A 718 1.80 -4.32 22.90
N GLN A 719 1.90 -3.39 21.95
CA GLN A 719 0.78 -2.59 21.43
C GLN A 719 0.22 -3.20 20.14
N VAL A 720 -0.93 -3.84 20.25
CA VAL A 720 -1.70 -4.39 19.12
C VAL A 720 -2.80 -3.39 18.74
N GLY A 721 -2.69 -2.87 17.53
CA GLY A 721 -3.60 -1.90 16.93
C GLY A 721 -3.42 -0.48 17.48
N GLY A 722 -4.39 0.39 17.23
CA GLY A 722 -4.30 1.82 17.52
C GLY A 722 -5.60 2.55 17.22
N VAL A 723 -5.57 3.88 17.28
CA VAL A 723 -6.69 4.70 16.78
C VAL A 723 -6.98 4.37 15.32
N ILE A 724 -8.25 4.43 14.93
CA ILE A 724 -8.70 4.18 13.55
C ILE A 724 -7.87 5.05 12.60
N PRO A 725 -7.25 4.48 11.53
CA PRO A 725 -7.51 3.15 10.96
C PRO A 725 -6.55 2.02 11.38
N LEU A 726 -5.66 2.20 12.36
CA LEU A 726 -4.53 1.29 12.68
C LEU A 726 -4.89 -0.12 13.22
N GLY A 727 -6.13 -0.57 13.07
CA GLY A 727 -6.63 -1.82 13.64
C GLY A 727 -6.11 -3.09 12.95
N ASN A 728 -6.29 -4.26 13.58
CA ASN A 728 -5.89 -5.55 13.01
C ASN A 728 -7.09 -6.48 12.80
N VAL A 729 -6.99 -7.38 11.81
CA VAL A 729 -7.95 -8.49 11.61
C VAL A 729 -7.25 -9.80 11.97
N ILE A 730 -7.64 -10.40 13.09
CA ILE A 730 -6.98 -11.56 13.69
C ILE A 730 -8.01 -12.69 13.81
N SER A 731 -8.30 -13.29 12.66
CA SER A 731 -9.51 -14.05 12.36
C SER A 731 -9.21 -15.25 11.45
N GLY A 732 -10.06 -16.27 11.46
CA GLY A 732 -9.92 -17.46 10.61
C GLY A 732 -8.83 -18.46 11.04
N ASN A 733 -8.22 -18.29 12.23
CA ASN A 733 -7.07 -19.11 12.65
C ASN A 733 -7.50 -20.47 13.23
N ASN A 734 -6.62 -21.47 13.10
CA ASN A 734 -6.90 -22.83 13.58
C ASN A 734 -6.84 -23.00 15.12
N ARG A 735 -6.50 -21.94 15.86
CA ARG A 735 -6.60 -21.82 17.32
C ARG A 735 -7.37 -20.56 17.71
N ASN A 736 -6.82 -19.72 18.59
CA ASN A 736 -7.41 -18.45 18.97
C ASN A 736 -7.09 -17.36 17.93
N GLY A 737 -7.78 -16.22 18.00
CA GLY A 737 -7.28 -14.99 17.38
C GLY A 737 -5.99 -14.55 18.06
N ILE A 738 -6.09 -14.12 19.32
CA ILE A 738 -4.95 -13.73 20.16
C ILE A 738 -4.80 -14.70 21.34
N GLU A 739 -3.55 -15.08 21.69
CA GLU A 739 -3.18 -15.74 22.95
C GLU A 739 -2.11 -14.91 23.69
N VAL A 740 -2.34 -14.54 24.97
CA VAL A 740 -1.38 -13.81 25.83
C VAL A 740 -1.15 -14.59 27.13
N ARG A 741 0.10 -14.96 27.43
CA ARG A 741 0.39 -15.96 28.48
C ARG A 741 1.72 -15.78 29.23
N ASP A 742 2.01 -16.77 30.09
CA ASP A 742 3.20 -16.86 30.93
C ASP A 742 3.29 -15.69 31.93
N LYS A 743 4.22 -14.74 31.71
CA LYS A 743 4.39 -13.50 32.48
C LYS A 743 4.34 -12.25 31.58
N ALA A 744 3.74 -12.36 30.39
CA ALA A 744 3.54 -11.21 29.52
C ALA A 744 2.67 -10.14 30.22
N SER A 745 3.08 -8.88 30.12
CA SER A 745 2.49 -7.76 30.88
C SER A 745 2.40 -6.52 29.99
N GLY A 746 1.56 -5.54 30.38
CA GLY A 746 1.41 -4.32 29.58
C GLY A 746 0.88 -4.58 28.15
N PHE A 747 0.28 -5.74 27.88
CA PHE A 747 -0.28 -6.04 26.57
C PHE A 747 -1.52 -5.16 26.33
N ILE A 748 -1.60 -4.51 25.18
CA ILE A 748 -2.75 -3.71 24.78
C ILE A 748 -3.29 -4.23 23.45
N SER A 749 -4.55 -4.68 23.43
CA SER A 749 -5.34 -4.84 22.21
C SER A 749 -6.27 -3.64 22.08
N PHE A 750 -6.04 -2.80 21.07
CA PHE A 750 -6.83 -1.61 20.78
C PHE A 750 -7.29 -1.67 19.31
N ASN A 751 -8.61 -1.60 19.03
CA ASN A 751 -9.14 -1.64 17.66
C ASN A 751 -8.76 -2.93 16.92
N THR A 752 -9.22 -4.09 17.41
CA THR A 752 -8.97 -5.39 16.76
C THR A 752 -10.27 -6.12 16.48
N PHE A 753 -10.39 -6.63 15.25
CA PHE A 753 -11.44 -7.53 14.80
C PHE A 753 -10.96 -8.97 15.02
N ALA A 754 -11.65 -9.73 15.87
CA ALA A 754 -11.22 -11.08 16.27
C ALA A 754 -12.37 -12.09 16.10
N GLY A 755 -12.31 -12.87 15.02
CA GLY A 755 -13.33 -13.84 14.61
C GLY A 755 -14.31 -13.33 13.53
N ILE A 756 -14.12 -12.10 13.06
CA ILE A 756 -14.85 -11.49 11.94
C ILE A 756 -13.86 -10.86 10.94
N TYR A 757 -14.31 -10.62 9.71
CA TYR A 757 -13.62 -9.73 8.78
C TYR A 757 -13.76 -8.25 9.22
N ALA A 758 -12.85 -7.36 8.80
CA ALA A 758 -13.03 -5.94 9.04
C ALA A 758 -14.33 -5.47 8.36
N PHE A 759 -15.26 -4.94 9.15
CA PHE A 759 -16.60 -4.49 8.71
C PHE A 759 -17.45 -5.54 7.99
N GLY A 760 -17.16 -6.84 8.15
CA GLY A 760 -17.85 -7.93 7.47
C GLY A 760 -18.29 -9.07 8.40
N ASP A 761 -18.64 -10.20 7.78
CA ASP A 761 -19.18 -11.40 8.43
C ASP A 761 -18.16 -12.19 9.27
N ALA A 762 -18.63 -13.27 9.89
CA ALA A 762 -17.82 -14.20 10.68
C ALA A 762 -16.69 -14.85 9.87
N ALA A 763 -15.47 -14.64 10.35
CA ALA A 763 -14.24 -15.29 9.93
C ALA A 763 -13.69 -16.05 11.15
N ALA A 764 -14.40 -17.12 11.53
CA ALA A 764 -14.28 -17.71 12.86
C ALA A 764 -12.86 -18.24 13.17
N ASN A 765 -12.28 -17.80 14.29
CA ASN A 765 -11.18 -18.57 14.90
C ASN A 765 -11.74 -19.86 15.51
N ARG A 766 -10.98 -20.96 15.48
CA ARG A 766 -11.46 -22.27 15.96
C ARG A 766 -11.58 -22.40 17.49
N LEU A 767 -10.90 -21.53 18.23
CA LEU A 767 -11.00 -21.41 19.68
C LEU A 767 -11.52 -20.00 20.03
N ASN A 768 -10.96 -19.33 21.03
CA ASN A 768 -11.44 -18.03 21.48
C ASN A 768 -11.03 -16.90 20.51
N GLY A 769 -11.75 -15.79 20.49
CA GLY A 769 -11.28 -14.58 19.80
C GLY A 769 -10.03 -14.02 20.47
N ILE A 770 -10.06 -13.86 21.79
CA ILE A 770 -8.91 -13.48 22.63
C ILE A 770 -8.82 -14.41 23.84
N LEU A 771 -7.65 -14.98 24.09
CA LEU A 771 -7.34 -15.78 25.29
C LEU A 771 -6.20 -15.12 26.07
N ILE A 772 -6.44 -14.75 27.32
CA ILE A 772 -5.39 -14.30 28.25
C ILE A 772 -5.28 -15.31 29.39
N THR A 773 -4.08 -15.83 29.60
CA THR A 773 -3.73 -16.69 30.75
C THR A 773 -2.52 -16.17 31.53
N SER A 774 -1.98 -15.01 31.13
CA SER A 774 -0.76 -14.45 31.70
C SER A 774 -0.92 -13.98 33.15
N SER A 775 0.08 -14.33 33.96
CA SER A 775 0.25 -13.87 35.34
C SER A 775 0.96 -12.51 35.47
N GLY A 776 1.30 -11.86 34.34
CA GLY A 776 2.12 -10.64 34.32
C GLY A 776 1.43 -9.35 34.77
N GLY A 777 0.10 -9.28 34.75
CA GLY A 777 -0.65 -8.07 35.11
C GLY A 777 -0.70 -6.99 34.02
N ASN A 778 -1.52 -5.96 34.28
CA ASN A 778 -1.66 -4.74 33.49
C ASN A 778 -1.94 -4.95 31.99
N ASN A 779 -2.83 -5.89 31.64
CA ASN A 779 -3.19 -6.18 30.25
C ASN A 779 -4.55 -5.56 29.90
N LEU A 780 -4.72 -5.02 28.70
CA LEU A 780 -5.88 -4.22 28.29
C LEU A 780 -6.47 -4.73 26.97
N ILE A 781 -7.80 -4.92 26.95
CA ILE A 781 -8.61 -5.13 25.75
C ILE A 781 -9.55 -3.92 25.63
N ARG A 782 -9.51 -3.23 24.47
CA ARG A 782 -10.12 -1.91 24.27
C ARG A 782 -10.62 -1.74 22.84
N THR A 783 -11.85 -1.24 22.65
CA THR A 783 -12.38 -0.92 21.30
C THR A 783 -12.26 -2.11 20.33
N CYS A 784 -12.39 -3.34 20.83
CA CYS A 784 -12.32 -4.55 20.01
C CYS A 784 -13.73 -5.02 19.61
N ILE A 785 -13.81 -5.74 18.49
CA ILE A 785 -15.01 -6.49 18.09
C ILE A 785 -14.64 -7.98 18.10
N VAL A 786 -15.18 -8.73 19.07
CA VAL A 786 -14.75 -10.11 19.36
C VAL A 786 -15.94 -11.06 19.22
N SER A 787 -16.15 -11.52 17.98
CA SER A 787 -17.43 -12.07 17.52
C SER A 787 -17.22 -13.25 16.56
N GLY A 788 -18.25 -14.09 16.38
CA GLY A 788 -18.23 -15.20 15.41
C GLY A 788 -17.27 -16.37 15.70
N ASN A 789 -16.54 -16.38 16.82
CA ASN A 789 -15.55 -17.43 17.13
C ASN A 789 -16.21 -18.77 17.50
N LEU A 790 -15.53 -19.90 17.22
CA LEU A 790 -16.00 -21.24 17.58
C LEU A 790 -15.78 -21.60 19.06
N GLY A 791 -14.95 -20.84 19.77
CA GLY A 791 -14.89 -20.80 21.24
C GLY A 791 -15.68 -19.62 21.82
N ASN A 792 -15.20 -19.08 22.93
CA ASN A 792 -15.74 -17.85 23.52
C ASN A 792 -15.30 -16.62 22.71
N GLY A 793 -15.91 -15.46 22.98
CA GLY A 793 -15.35 -14.19 22.52
C GLY A 793 -13.99 -13.94 23.18
N ILE A 794 -14.01 -13.68 24.49
CA ILE A 794 -12.83 -13.47 25.33
C ILE A 794 -12.78 -14.55 26.41
N GLU A 795 -11.60 -15.11 26.71
CA GLU A 795 -11.37 -15.93 27.90
C GLU A 795 -10.19 -15.41 28.74
N LEU A 796 -10.45 -15.16 30.03
CA LEU A 796 -9.46 -14.84 31.06
C LEU A 796 -9.26 -16.09 31.93
N GLY A 797 -8.26 -16.90 31.62
CA GLY A 797 -8.10 -18.25 32.17
C GLY A 797 -6.88 -18.45 33.05
N GLY A 798 -6.84 -19.58 33.77
CA GLY A 798 -5.64 -20.08 34.44
C GLY A 798 -5.17 -19.24 35.62
N GLN A 799 -4.29 -18.28 35.38
CA GLN A 799 -3.73 -17.33 36.35
C GLN A 799 -3.83 -15.87 35.86
N ALA A 800 -4.76 -15.58 34.94
CA ALA A 800 -5.00 -14.24 34.42
C ALA A 800 -5.31 -13.25 35.55
N THR A 801 -4.50 -12.19 35.65
CA THR A 801 -4.66 -11.13 36.65
C THR A 801 -4.32 -9.77 36.07
N GLY A 802 -4.88 -8.71 36.65
CA GLY A 802 -4.68 -7.32 36.21
C GLY A 802 -5.15 -7.07 34.78
N VAL A 803 -6.11 -7.84 34.27
CA VAL A 803 -6.70 -7.65 32.94
C VAL A 803 -7.87 -6.67 33.03
N GLN A 804 -7.91 -5.70 32.13
CA GLN A 804 -9.04 -4.78 31.94
C GLN A 804 -9.67 -5.02 30.55
N VAL A 805 -11.00 -5.16 30.50
CA VAL A 805 -11.78 -5.15 29.26
C VAL A 805 -12.68 -3.93 29.28
N ILE A 806 -12.50 -3.03 28.32
CA ILE A 806 -13.21 -1.74 28.23
C ILE A 806 -13.67 -1.48 26.79
N ASP A 807 -14.67 -0.63 26.61
CA ASP A 807 -15.02 -0.03 25.32
C ASP A 807 -15.25 -1.06 24.18
N THR A 808 -15.67 -2.30 24.47
CA THR A 808 -15.48 -3.49 23.60
C THR A 808 -16.78 -4.24 23.35
N ALA A 809 -17.01 -4.68 22.11
CA ALA A 809 -18.20 -5.41 21.68
C ALA A 809 -17.92 -6.91 21.48
N VAL A 810 -18.82 -7.78 21.94
CA VAL A 810 -18.61 -9.23 22.01
C VAL A 810 -19.86 -10.00 21.59
N GLY A 811 -19.83 -10.61 20.40
CA GLY A 811 -20.94 -11.37 19.81
C GLY A 811 -21.86 -10.58 18.89
N THR A 812 -21.51 -9.33 18.57
CA THR A 812 -22.21 -8.44 17.63
C THR A 812 -21.38 -8.12 16.38
N ASN A 813 -21.98 -7.48 15.39
CA ASN A 813 -21.29 -6.88 14.25
C ASN A 813 -20.52 -5.60 14.64
N THR A 814 -19.81 -5.00 13.67
CA THR A 814 -18.98 -3.79 13.86
C THR A 814 -19.75 -2.52 14.18
N SER A 815 -21.04 -2.41 13.80
CA SER A 815 -21.91 -1.31 14.26
C SER A 815 -22.58 -1.59 15.60
N ILE A 816 -22.34 -2.76 16.21
CA ILE A 816 -22.88 -3.18 17.51
C ILE A 816 -24.43 -3.20 17.52
N GLN A 817 -25.04 -3.47 16.36
CA GLN A 817 -26.51 -3.46 16.16
C GLN A 817 -27.09 -4.84 15.79
N THR A 818 -26.31 -5.74 15.20
CA THR A 818 -26.75 -7.08 14.79
C THR A 818 -25.87 -8.17 15.38
N SER A 819 -26.38 -9.40 15.43
CA SER A 819 -25.72 -10.55 16.05
C SER A 819 -24.69 -11.22 15.13
N ILE A 820 -23.46 -11.42 15.64
CA ILE A 820 -22.46 -12.31 15.05
C ILE A 820 -21.93 -13.22 16.19
N PRO A 821 -22.69 -14.26 16.56
CA PRO A 821 -22.57 -14.91 17.86
C PRO A 821 -21.32 -15.77 17.99
N ASN A 822 -20.58 -15.61 19.10
CA ASN A 822 -19.59 -16.62 19.50
C ASN A 822 -20.31 -17.91 19.95
N GLN A 823 -19.70 -19.07 19.69
CA GLN A 823 -20.29 -20.38 20.01
C GLN A 823 -20.18 -20.72 21.51
N GLY A 824 -19.21 -20.14 22.21
CA GLY A 824 -19.06 -20.19 23.66
C GLY A 824 -19.85 -19.08 24.38
N SER A 825 -19.32 -18.65 25.52
CA SER A 825 -19.79 -17.44 26.22
C SER A 825 -19.16 -16.19 25.59
N GLY A 826 -19.73 -15.02 25.87
CA GLY A 826 -19.15 -13.75 25.43
C GLY A 826 -17.79 -13.53 26.07
N ILE A 827 -17.76 -13.36 27.39
CA ILE A 827 -16.53 -13.33 28.19
C ILE A 827 -16.55 -14.46 29.23
N LYS A 828 -15.51 -15.29 29.25
CA LYS A 828 -15.36 -16.39 30.20
C LYS A 828 -14.19 -16.10 31.15
N ILE A 829 -14.40 -16.26 32.45
CA ILE A 829 -13.35 -16.13 33.47
C ILE A 829 -13.19 -17.50 34.15
N SER A 830 -11.99 -18.09 34.09
CA SER A 830 -11.75 -19.50 34.40
C SER A 830 -10.44 -19.78 35.13
N GLY A 831 -10.31 -20.97 35.72
CA GLY A 831 -9.13 -21.34 36.52
C GLY A 831 -9.10 -20.60 37.85
N ASN A 832 -7.99 -19.94 38.19
CA ASN A 832 -7.84 -19.09 39.38
C ASN A 832 -7.73 -17.60 38.99
N ALA A 833 -8.27 -17.18 37.84
CA ALA A 833 -8.18 -15.80 37.36
C ALA A 833 -8.78 -14.81 38.39
N HIS A 834 -8.04 -13.75 38.71
CA HIS A 834 -8.34 -12.83 39.81
C HIS A 834 -7.80 -11.41 39.60
N GLY A 835 -8.46 -10.40 40.16
CA GLY A 835 -8.06 -9.01 40.01
C GLY A 835 -8.22 -8.49 38.58
N ASN A 836 -9.27 -8.93 37.88
CA ASN A 836 -9.61 -8.50 36.53
C ASN A 836 -10.91 -7.69 36.52
N ALA A 837 -11.03 -6.75 35.60
CA ALA A 837 -12.20 -5.87 35.46
C ALA A 837 -12.80 -5.94 34.05
N ILE A 838 -14.13 -6.01 33.97
CA ILE A 838 -14.93 -5.82 32.76
C ILE A 838 -15.78 -4.57 33.00
N GLY A 839 -15.48 -3.48 32.29
CA GLY A 839 -16.11 -2.18 32.54
C GLY A 839 -15.14 -1.02 32.38
N GLY A 840 -15.62 0.09 31.83
CA GLY A 840 -14.82 1.28 31.53
C GLY A 840 -15.63 2.56 31.57
N PHE A 841 -14.93 3.71 31.59
CA PHE A 841 -15.51 5.06 31.63
C PHE A 841 -14.83 6.02 30.65
N LYS A 842 -14.18 5.49 29.59
CA LYS A 842 -13.40 6.32 28.67
C LYS A 842 -14.29 6.88 27.55
N PRO A 843 -14.10 8.16 27.15
CA PRO A 843 -14.74 8.70 25.96
C PRO A 843 -14.41 7.86 24.72
N SER A 844 -15.44 7.29 24.12
CA SER A 844 -15.40 6.31 23.03
C SER A 844 -16.75 6.37 22.30
N VAL A 845 -16.83 5.83 21.08
CA VAL A 845 -18.10 5.62 20.36
C VAL A 845 -18.97 4.56 21.06
N GLU A 846 -18.29 3.61 21.71
CA GLU A 846 -18.85 2.60 22.61
C GLU A 846 -18.22 2.82 24.00
N PRO A 847 -18.92 3.52 24.93
CA PRO A 847 -18.36 3.93 26.23
C PRO A 847 -18.48 2.86 27.33
N GLN A 848 -19.07 1.70 27.03
CA GLN A 848 -19.18 0.55 27.92
C GLN A 848 -18.61 -0.73 27.26
N VAL A 849 -18.72 -1.88 27.92
CA VAL A 849 -18.54 -3.19 27.26
C VAL A 849 -19.93 -3.72 26.87
N THR A 850 -20.10 -4.22 25.65
CA THR A 850 -21.39 -4.75 25.14
C THR A 850 -21.26 -6.23 24.78
N ILE A 851 -22.02 -7.10 25.45
CA ILE A 851 -21.83 -8.57 25.44
C ILE A 851 -23.14 -9.29 25.13
N SER A 852 -23.32 -9.71 23.89
CA SER A 852 -24.66 -10.02 23.36
C SER A 852 -24.68 -11.17 22.34
N SER A 853 -25.83 -11.84 22.22
CA SER A 853 -26.12 -12.95 21.28
C SER A 853 -25.28 -14.22 21.41
N ASN A 854 -24.38 -14.32 22.39
CA ASN A 854 -23.48 -15.48 22.52
C ASN A 854 -24.26 -16.76 22.88
N ARG A 855 -23.83 -17.91 22.34
CA ARG A 855 -24.58 -19.19 22.45
C ARG A 855 -24.54 -19.82 23.85
N ARG A 856 -23.66 -19.35 24.74
CA ARG A 856 -23.71 -19.63 26.19
C ARG A 856 -24.18 -18.40 26.96
N TYR A 857 -23.42 -17.95 27.97
CA TYR A 857 -23.74 -16.76 28.76
C TYR A 857 -23.14 -15.51 28.12
N GLY A 858 -23.61 -14.34 28.55
CA GLY A 858 -22.85 -13.10 28.34
C GLY A 858 -21.50 -13.19 29.06
N ILE A 859 -21.51 -13.34 30.39
CA ILE A 859 -20.31 -13.55 31.21
C ILE A 859 -20.40 -14.89 31.98
N GLU A 860 -19.34 -15.68 31.96
CA GLU A 860 -19.28 -17.01 32.61
C GLU A 860 -18.06 -17.13 33.53
N PHE A 861 -18.28 -17.14 34.85
CA PHE A 861 -17.26 -17.41 35.86
C PHE A 861 -17.25 -18.90 36.24
N THR A 862 -16.07 -19.53 36.22
CA THR A 862 -15.91 -20.98 36.47
C THR A 862 -14.63 -21.33 37.24
N GLY A 863 -14.63 -22.47 37.93
CA GLY A 863 -13.45 -22.99 38.63
C GLY A 863 -13.25 -22.35 39.99
N LYS A 864 -12.19 -21.56 40.15
CA LYS A 864 -11.82 -20.81 41.37
C LYS A 864 -11.62 -19.32 41.07
N ALA A 865 -12.22 -18.80 39.99
CA ALA A 865 -12.15 -17.38 39.66
C ALA A 865 -12.68 -16.52 40.81
N ASN A 866 -11.90 -15.53 41.22
CA ASN A 866 -12.17 -14.75 42.43
C ASN A 866 -11.68 -13.30 42.36
N ASN A 867 -12.26 -12.39 43.14
CA ASN A 867 -11.83 -10.97 43.19
C ASN A 867 -11.80 -10.32 41.80
N ASN A 868 -12.80 -10.59 40.96
CA ASN A 868 -12.99 -9.96 39.66
C ASN A 868 -14.23 -9.06 39.68
N GLU A 869 -14.24 -8.02 38.85
CA GLU A 869 -15.29 -6.99 38.83
C GLU A 869 -15.95 -6.87 37.45
N VAL A 870 -17.27 -6.68 37.43
CA VAL A 870 -18.07 -6.35 36.24
C VAL A 870 -18.90 -5.12 36.56
N PHE A 871 -18.67 -3.99 35.89
CA PHE A 871 -19.40 -2.74 36.09
C PHE A 871 -19.58 -2.02 34.75
N HIS A 872 -20.53 -1.08 34.67
CA HIS A 872 -20.78 -0.25 33.48
C HIS A 872 -20.69 -1.06 32.16
N THR A 873 -21.47 -2.14 32.11
CA THR A 873 -21.47 -3.15 31.03
C THR A 873 -22.91 -3.46 30.61
N TYR A 874 -23.14 -3.58 29.31
CA TYR A 874 -24.42 -3.92 28.69
C TYR A 874 -24.39 -5.38 28.23
N ILE A 875 -25.40 -6.16 28.64
CA ILE A 875 -25.45 -7.60 28.39
C ILE A 875 -26.82 -7.96 27.80
N GLY A 876 -26.84 -8.55 26.60
CA GLY A 876 -28.06 -8.95 25.90
C GLY A 876 -28.77 -7.82 25.15
N THR A 877 -28.09 -6.71 24.90
CA THR A 877 -28.60 -5.54 24.19
C THR A 877 -27.55 -4.94 23.23
N ASN A 878 -27.87 -3.89 22.48
CA ASN A 878 -26.92 -3.11 21.64
C ASN A 878 -26.36 -1.89 22.42
N PHE A 879 -25.39 -1.17 21.85
CA PHE A 879 -24.68 -0.08 22.55
C PHE A 879 -25.57 1.08 23.06
N ASN A 880 -26.77 1.23 22.49
CA ASN A 880 -27.73 2.30 22.81
C ASN A 880 -29.03 1.78 23.48
N ASP A 881 -29.06 0.50 23.87
CA ASP A 881 -30.17 -0.18 24.55
C ASP A 881 -31.55 -0.12 23.86
N THR A 882 -31.57 -0.45 22.57
CA THR A 882 -32.76 -0.50 21.70
C THR A 882 -32.98 -1.82 20.95
N ALA A 883 -32.12 -2.83 21.10
CA ALA A 883 -32.22 -4.10 20.36
C ALA A 883 -32.08 -5.35 21.24
N ASN A 884 -33.02 -6.28 21.12
CA ASN A 884 -33.08 -7.50 21.94
C ASN A 884 -32.07 -8.55 21.46
N LEU A 885 -30.81 -8.40 21.86
CA LEU A 885 -29.67 -9.24 21.45
C LEU A 885 -29.27 -10.24 22.56
N GLY A 886 -30.25 -10.88 23.21
CA GLY A 886 -30.06 -11.73 24.38
C GLY A 886 -29.04 -12.87 24.23
N ASN A 887 -28.31 -13.19 25.30
CA ASN A 887 -27.42 -14.36 25.33
C ASN A 887 -28.23 -15.64 25.68
N ASN A 888 -27.84 -16.79 25.12
CA ASN A 888 -28.71 -17.96 25.02
C ASN A 888 -28.87 -18.79 26.31
N LEU A 889 -27.89 -18.82 27.21
CA LEU A 889 -27.99 -19.49 28.53
C LEU A 889 -28.27 -18.52 29.68
N GLY A 890 -28.16 -17.20 29.46
CA GLY A 890 -28.38 -16.16 30.45
C GLY A 890 -27.37 -15.00 30.37
N GLY A 891 -27.57 -13.97 31.18
CA GLY A 891 -26.68 -12.81 31.23
C GLY A 891 -25.33 -13.15 31.86
N ILE A 892 -25.33 -13.49 33.15
CA ILE A 892 -24.12 -13.80 33.94
C ILE A 892 -24.27 -15.11 34.71
N LEU A 893 -23.23 -15.95 34.73
CA LEU A 893 -23.09 -17.13 35.60
C LEU A 893 -21.93 -16.96 36.59
N LEU A 894 -22.23 -16.96 37.89
CA LEU A 894 -21.29 -17.15 39.00
C LEU A 894 -21.27 -18.63 39.38
N GLY A 895 -20.51 -19.44 38.64
CA GLY A 895 -20.51 -20.90 38.71
C GLY A 895 -19.76 -21.50 39.90
N ALA A 896 -19.91 -22.81 40.09
CA ALA A 896 -19.45 -23.52 41.29
C ALA A 896 -17.95 -23.35 41.58
N GLY A 897 -17.62 -23.04 42.83
CA GLY A 897 -16.25 -22.83 43.32
C GLY A 897 -15.69 -21.41 43.13
N THR A 898 -16.40 -20.53 42.40
CA THR A 898 -16.03 -19.11 42.27
C THR A 898 -16.38 -18.35 43.55
N SER A 899 -15.63 -17.28 43.87
CA SER A 899 -15.87 -16.52 45.09
C SER A 899 -15.42 -15.06 45.05
N SER A 900 -16.00 -14.18 45.87
CA SER A 900 -15.57 -12.79 46.00
C SER A 900 -15.56 -11.99 44.69
N ASN A 901 -16.42 -12.31 43.72
CA ASN A 901 -16.56 -11.53 42.48
C ASN A 901 -17.69 -10.50 42.62
N THR A 902 -17.51 -9.31 42.05
CA THR A 902 -18.44 -8.18 42.15
C THR A 902 -19.12 -7.91 40.81
N ILE A 903 -20.45 -7.92 40.80
CA ILE A 903 -21.32 -7.59 39.67
C ILE A 903 -22.07 -6.30 40.00
N GLY A 904 -21.62 -5.20 39.42
CA GLY A 904 -22.17 -3.85 39.58
C GLY A 904 -21.54 -3.09 40.76
N GLY A 905 -22.29 -2.16 41.33
CA GLY A 905 -21.83 -1.37 42.48
C GLY A 905 -22.92 -0.46 43.04
N ARG A 906 -22.67 0.13 44.22
CA ARG A 906 -23.66 1.00 44.90
C ARG A 906 -23.81 2.39 44.28
N ALA A 907 -22.89 2.80 43.38
CA ALA A 907 -23.00 4.04 42.63
C ALA A 907 -23.64 3.76 41.26
N THR A 908 -24.54 4.62 40.80
CA THR A 908 -25.24 4.47 39.52
C THR A 908 -24.30 4.32 38.32
N ALA A 909 -23.13 4.97 38.34
CA ALA A 909 -22.11 4.81 37.30
C ALA A 909 -21.59 3.37 37.17
N LEU A 910 -21.64 2.54 38.23
CA LEU A 910 -21.17 1.14 38.19
C LEU A 910 -22.26 0.15 37.72
N GLN A 911 -23.48 0.62 37.47
CA GLN A 911 -24.61 -0.21 37.06
C GLN A 911 -24.32 -0.99 35.77
N ASN A 912 -24.60 -2.29 35.78
CA ASN A 912 -24.73 -3.08 34.56
C ASN A 912 -26.19 -3.17 34.12
N LYS A 913 -26.40 -3.31 32.81
CA LYS A 913 -27.70 -3.70 32.22
C LYS A 913 -27.63 -5.17 31.81
N ILE A 914 -28.52 -5.99 32.37
CA ILE A 914 -28.54 -7.45 32.16
C ILE A 914 -29.92 -7.87 31.64
N LEU A 915 -30.06 -7.83 30.31
CA LEU A 915 -31.33 -7.75 29.61
C LEU A 915 -31.57 -8.92 28.65
N ASN A 916 -32.84 -9.14 28.29
CA ASN A 916 -33.32 -9.91 27.13
C ASN A 916 -32.81 -11.36 26.98
N SER A 917 -32.07 -11.90 27.94
CA SER A 917 -31.35 -13.17 27.76
C SER A 917 -32.30 -14.36 27.84
N LEU A 918 -32.02 -15.42 27.06
CA LEU A 918 -32.95 -16.56 26.92
C LEU A 918 -32.91 -17.50 28.14
N GLY A 919 -31.91 -17.36 29.00
CA GLY A 919 -31.87 -17.93 30.35
C GLY A 919 -32.10 -16.88 31.44
N ASN A 920 -31.53 -17.07 32.63
CA ASN A 920 -31.65 -16.10 33.73
C ASN A 920 -30.79 -14.84 33.46
N GLY A 921 -31.14 -13.70 34.08
CA GLY A 921 -30.27 -12.52 34.10
C GLY A 921 -28.95 -12.82 34.81
N VAL A 922 -29.00 -13.16 36.10
CA VAL A 922 -27.85 -13.62 36.90
C VAL A 922 -28.14 -15.00 37.51
N THR A 923 -27.19 -15.92 37.37
CA THR A 923 -27.23 -17.27 37.96
C THR A 923 -26.10 -17.41 38.97
N ILE A 924 -26.41 -17.78 40.21
CA ILE A 924 -25.46 -17.94 41.32
C ILE A 924 -25.49 -19.40 41.79
N GLN A 925 -24.49 -20.20 41.44
CA GLN A 925 -24.49 -21.64 41.69
C GLN A 925 -23.27 -22.06 42.51
N CYS A 926 -23.46 -22.49 43.76
CA CYS A 926 -22.41 -22.99 44.65
C CYS A 926 -21.15 -22.08 44.72
N SER A 927 -21.36 -20.77 44.83
CA SER A 927 -20.32 -19.73 44.74
C SER A 927 -20.46 -18.72 45.88
N GLN A 928 -19.33 -18.33 46.50
CA GLN A 928 -19.31 -17.78 47.87
C GLN A 928 -18.80 -16.34 47.95
N GLY A 929 -19.33 -15.52 48.86
CA GLY A 929 -18.82 -14.16 49.09
C GLY A 929 -18.96 -13.19 47.91
N ASN A 930 -19.76 -13.51 46.88
CA ASN A 930 -19.91 -12.65 45.70
C ASN A 930 -20.85 -11.46 46.00
N ALA A 931 -20.76 -10.41 45.20
CA ALA A 931 -21.64 -9.25 45.34
C ALA A 931 -22.40 -8.99 44.03
N VAL A 932 -23.72 -8.77 44.11
CA VAL A 932 -24.57 -8.36 42.98
C VAL A 932 -25.31 -7.10 43.40
N LEU A 933 -24.83 -5.94 42.94
CA LEU A 933 -25.15 -4.62 43.50
C LEU A 933 -25.58 -3.63 42.41
N GLY A 934 -26.70 -2.92 42.60
CA GLY A 934 -27.05 -1.76 41.77
C GLY A 934 -27.36 -2.02 40.29
N ASN A 935 -27.50 -3.28 39.86
CA ASN A 935 -27.71 -3.63 38.45
C ASN A 935 -29.17 -3.40 38.01
N GLU A 936 -29.38 -3.14 36.71
CA GLU A 936 -30.67 -3.29 36.04
C GLU A 936 -30.77 -4.71 35.46
N ILE A 937 -31.79 -5.47 35.84
CA ILE A 937 -31.95 -6.88 35.45
C ILE A 937 -33.40 -7.13 35.03
N SER A 938 -33.69 -7.00 33.74
CA SER A 938 -35.06 -7.10 33.22
C SER A 938 -35.18 -7.87 31.90
N THR A 939 -36.42 -8.16 31.49
CA THR A 939 -36.80 -8.81 30.21
C THR A 939 -36.18 -10.18 29.88
N ASN A 940 -35.45 -10.80 30.81
CA ASN A 940 -34.87 -12.14 30.60
C ASN A 940 -35.98 -13.22 30.61
N LEU A 941 -35.83 -14.27 29.80
CA LEU A 941 -36.80 -15.39 29.71
C LEU A 941 -36.68 -16.41 30.86
N GLY A 942 -35.61 -16.33 31.65
CA GLY A 942 -35.44 -17.03 32.92
C GLY A 942 -35.98 -16.22 34.10
N TYR A 943 -35.33 -16.38 35.25
CA TYR A 943 -35.47 -15.45 36.38
C TYR A 943 -34.55 -14.24 36.21
N GLY A 944 -34.84 -13.12 36.87
CA GLY A 944 -33.89 -12.01 36.96
C GLY A 944 -32.62 -12.44 37.71
N VAL A 945 -32.78 -12.87 38.97
CA VAL A 945 -31.73 -13.53 39.76
C VAL A 945 -32.20 -14.93 40.17
N PHE A 946 -31.39 -15.94 39.87
CA PHE A 946 -31.57 -17.32 40.31
C PHE A 946 -30.35 -17.78 41.12
N ALA A 947 -30.57 -18.43 42.26
CA ALA A 947 -29.49 -19.03 43.05
C ALA A 947 -29.77 -20.49 43.44
N SER A 948 -28.70 -21.29 43.54
CA SER A 948 -28.76 -22.66 44.05
C SER A 948 -27.47 -23.14 44.73
N GLY A 949 -27.62 -24.01 45.74
CA GLY A 949 -26.53 -24.59 46.51
C GLY A 949 -25.98 -23.67 47.60
N PHE A 950 -24.74 -23.95 48.03
CA PHE A 950 -24.07 -23.20 49.11
C PHE A 950 -23.42 -21.93 48.58
N CYS A 951 -24.03 -20.78 48.88
CA CYS A 951 -23.63 -19.47 48.36
C CYS A 951 -23.26 -18.47 49.47
N TYR A 952 -22.81 -18.99 50.63
CA TYR A 952 -22.51 -18.23 51.85
C TYR A 952 -21.76 -16.91 51.63
N GLY A 953 -22.23 -15.86 52.28
CA GLY A 953 -21.64 -14.51 52.22
C GLY A 953 -21.93 -13.77 50.92
N THR A 954 -22.72 -14.34 50.01
CA THR A 954 -23.10 -13.65 48.77
C THR A 954 -24.19 -12.63 49.05
N VAL A 955 -23.95 -11.36 48.67
CA VAL A 955 -24.88 -10.25 48.88
C VAL A 955 -25.51 -9.85 47.55
N VAL A 956 -26.84 -9.82 47.50
CA VAL A 956 -27.62 -9.32 46.36
C VAL A 956 -28.44 -8.12 46.85
N ALA A 957 -28.03 -6.89 46.52
CA ALA A 957 -28.57 -5.69 47.15
C ALA A 957 -28.86 -4.52 46.18
N GLY A 958 -30.06 -3.94 46.28
CA GLY A 958 -30.44 -2.70 45.60
C GLY A 958 -30.36 -2.78 44.07
N ASN A 959 -30.82 -3.89 43.49
CA ASN A 959 -30.85 -4.10 42.05
C ASN A 959 -32.27 -3.84 41.51
N THR A 960 -32.41 -3.17 40.37
CA THR A 960 -33.71 -3.00 39.70
C THR A 960 -34.04 -4.28 38.93
N ILE A 961 -34.75 -5.22 39.57
CA ILE A 961 -35.10 -6.52 39.00
C ILE A 961 -36.59 -6.55 38.63
N THR A 962 -36.93 -6.49 37.34
CA THR A 962 -38.31 -6.31 36.84
C THR A 962 -38.60 -7.14 35.58
N SER A 963 -39.87 -7.48 35.33
CA SER A 963 -40.32 -8.01 34.03
C SER A 963 -39.57 -9.26 33.48
N ASN A 964 -39.02 -10.10 34.36
CA ASN A 964 -38.35 -11.36 33.95
C ASN A 964 -39.38 -12.51 33.91
N ALA A 965 -39.36 -13.33 32.85
CA ALA A 965 -40.52 -14.16 32.46
C ALA A 965 -40.85 -15.31 33.44
N LYS A 966 -39.89 -15.82 34.23
CA LYS A 966 -40.14 -16.80 35.29
C LYS A 966 -40.34 -16.17 36.68
N GLY A 967 -40.21 -14.85 36.77
CA GLY A 967 -40.23 -14.07 38.02
C GLY A 967 -38.89 -13.38 38.29
N ASN A 968 -38.90 -12.35 39.13
CA ASN A 968 -37.72 -11.50 39.34
C ASN A 968 -36.61 -12.20 40.13
N VAL A 969 -36.92 -12.85 41.26
CA VAL A 969 -35.91 -13.46 42.15
C VAL A 969 -36.35 -14.85 42.56
N ASN A 970 -35.45 -15.83 42.49
CA ASN A 970 -35.64 -17.18 43.04
C ASN A 970 -34.36 -17.66 43.74
N LEU A 971 -34.45 -17.79 45.07
CA LEU A 971 -33.37 -18.24 45.96
C LEU A 971 -33.75 -19.52 46.73
N THR A 972 -34.85 -20.20 46.40
CA THR A 972 -35.43 -21.26 47.26
C THR A 972 -34.54 -22.49 47.41
N ASN A 973 -33.62 -22.70 46.48
CA ASN A 973 -32.65 -23.80 46.48
C ASN A 973 -31.24 -23.35 46.92
N ALA A 974 -31.09 -22.13 47.46
CA ALA A 974 -29.81 -21.56 47.87
C ALA A 974 -29.69 -21.41 49.40
N VAL A 975 -28.48 -21.50 49.91
CA VAL A 975 -28.15 -21.32 51.33
C VAL A 975 -27.10 -20.22 51.49
N GLY A 976 -27.36 -19.24 52.36
CA GLY A 976 -26.39 -18.21 52.73
C GLY A 976 -26.27 -17.02 51.78
N VAL A 977 -27.27 -16.77 50.93
CA VAL A 977 -27.42 -15.51 50.18
C VAL A 977 -28.12 -14.48 51.06
N GLU A 978 -27.54 -13.30 51.22
CA GLU A 978 -28.18 -12.12 51.80
C GLU A 978 -28.87 -11.34 50.66
N PHE A 979 -30.21 -11.28 50.68
CA PHE A 979 -30.99 -10.51 49.71
C PHE A 979 -31.56 -9.26 50.36
N ILE A 980 -31.17 -8.10 49.84
CA ILE A 980 -31.65 -6.78 50.25
C ILE A 980 -32.41 -6.20 49.04
N PRO A 981 -33.75 -6.10 49.11
CA PRO A 981 -34.58 -5.63 47.99
C PRO A 981 -34.12 -4.31 47.35
#